data_AF-A0A0G4FI74-F1
#
_entry.id   AF-A0A0G4FI74-F1
#
_cell.length_a   1.000
_cell.length_b   1.000
_cell.length_c   1.000
_cell.angle_alpha   90.00
_cell.angle_beta   90.00
_cell.angle_gamma   90.00
#
_symmetry.space_group_name_H-M   'P 1'
#
loop_
_entity.id
_entity.type
_entity.pdbx_description
1 polymer ?
#
loop_
_entity_poly.entity_id
_entity_poly.type
_entity_poly.pdbx_seq_one_letter_code
_entity_poly.pdbx_strand_id
1 'polypeptide(L)'
;MSRSAAIIRGFPSEEKVTLQGSGAQPVQTADAVLSAAFGHTIPTAQEICSLCSHREGFGLGCVLLHFMRTGRSHLPFGGCLDLSNFSLGAGKLGVLFSSLPSDISSLETLKCGRGVCTPSAVPVLASFLQRLKSGGPTGAASTSLKTLIATECELSDSVFFFQALPPSLESLDLRGNKFRSPSMEALGSILAARWLPSILSLDLSDNPLGPLGLRALAKGLSAPLQSLRLARTGAKEKGVEALAEVLKEKKVSSLNTLDLEGNEMGAGGFKHLAAGVCAEGAVPFLRVLLLKNNKLTYSETGEEERDYAPLTTLLSTDELKELEELDLSENVLFDERLGDDDGPNRVSAAAVVSAGRFPRLRALNLSSTRMSSEETVEFANALREGGAPLLEDLDLSGKSEAVEGWGEDDVGIQALANALSSGRLSHLKRLGLIHRYDFVVNALQSLFEAVADGKTPDLRAIETECAETGENYDEAMEAVVRAVGEGKVGKIENLVLDVFSGYLRAASVSSLGRALGSGGASSLRKLKLKWESPREDESPGGGMLGLVEGLVGGGVPLLEDLDLYVRCVGAEGGAELGEVLSTGKAPSLRRVSLGWPVSELLSALCEGLCVGSSPPPQMRMDLCLHVGSAPGSYNEAALIRLCETICSGRISFLRKLSTTFRALRQRTAEALGGALTHPGGSLASLEEVSVSPPTDHRVAEAFLRGMQGGAGRLPSLHTLSTSRVMAGEHAASLAALVTAGKVPSLREMKLNLQNAEFEGIQLLAMSLSPPHAASLRRVEVSFDYPTSCPIGPAKIATFCVSLTSAHLTKLQVLCVEGIKESGPGVLSLCAGLGSGKLSSLCELSLEKVCLESDAKALSKALNAQKLPSLRVLRLRYCSLTDNGLNALTDAWTNRPPPPLENLDLQGNELSDEGAESLVVFLASNRIPSLSKVNLLKNNTEDIDFRLRKVLPDVVEI
;
A
#
# COMPACT_ATOMS: atom_id res chain seq x y z
N MET A 1 -53.77 -6.74 -51.92
CA MET A 1 -53.66 -7.86 -52.89
C MET A 1 -52.86 -7.41 -54.10
N SER A 2 -52.24 -8.35 -54.82
CA SER A 2 -51.85 -8.36 -56.25
C SER A 2 -52.31 -7.18 -57.13
N ARG A 3 -51.58 -6.68 -58.16
CA ARG A 3 -50.32 -7.06 -58.88
C ARG A 3 -49.92 -5.84 -59.77
N SER A 4 -48.83 -5.72 -60.55
CA SER A 4 -47.72 -6.60 -60.97
C SER A 4 -46.53 -5.78 -61.56
N ALA A 5 -45.40 -6.46 -61.85
CA ALA A 5 -44.52 -6.40 -63.06
C ALA A 5 -44.34 -5.05 -63.86
N ALA A 6 -43.14 -4.46 -64.10
CA ALA A 6 -41.91 -4.94 -64.80
C ALA A 6 -41.83 -4.54 -66.31
N ILE A 7 -40.75 -4.09 -67.01
CA ILE A 7 -39.47 -3.33 -66.77
C ILE A 7 -39.08 -2.66 -68.14
N ILE A 8 -38.07 -1.75 -68.17
CA ILE A 8 -37.13 -1.40 -69.29
C ILE A 8 -37.32 -0.03 -70.03
N ARG A 9 -36.44 0.92 -69.63
CA ARG A 9 -35.59 1.88 -70.39
C ARG A 9 -36.04 2.50 -71.74
N GLY A 10 -35.93 3.83 -71.79
CA GLY A 10 -35.64 4.65 -72.98
C GLY A 10 -35.27 6.09 -72.57
N PHE A 11 -34.23 6.68 -73.16
CA PHE A 11 -33.82 8.09 -72.91
C PHE A 11 -34.65 9.08 -73.76
N PRO A 12 -34.63 10.39 -73.43
CA PRO A 12 -33.75 11.28 -74.20
C PRO A 12 -33.05 12.39 -73.38
N SER A 13 -32.10 13.07 -74.02
CA SER A 13 -31.61 14.41 -73.65
C SER A 13 -32.48 15.49 -74.34
N GLU A 14 -32.35 16.81 -74.18
CA GLU A 14 -31.36 17.72 -73.54
C GLU A 14 -32.16 18.99 -73.06
N GLU A 15 -31.69 20.22 -72.80
CA GLU A 15 -30.41 20.90 -73.04
C GLU A 15 -30.03 21.95 -71.95
N LYS A 16 -29.30 23.02 -72.31
CA LYS A 16 -28.55 23.94 -71.44
C LYS A 16 -29.34 25.13 -70.85
N VAL A 17 -28.88 25.61 -69.69
CA VAL A 17 -28.55 27.04 -69.47
C VAL A 17 -27.15 27.10 -68.82
N THR A 18 -26.35 28.13 -69.12
CA THR A 18 -24.91 28.21 -68.80
C THR A 18 -24.54 28.91 -67.49
N LEU A 19 -23.32 28.61 -67.02
CA LEU A 19 -22.67 29.11 -65.81
C LEU A 19 -22.28 30.60 -65.87
N GLN A 20 -22.38 31.28 -64.73
CA GLN A 20 -21.34 32.15 -64.17
C GLN A 20 -21.37 32.00 -62.64
N GLY A 21 -20.27 32.24 -61.93
CA GLY A 21 -20.22 32.01 -60.48
C GLY A 21 -18.97 32.54 -59.78
N SER A 22 -18.92 32.33 -58.46
CA SER A 22 -17.77 32.64 -57.61
C SER A 22 -17.77 31.77 -56.34
N GLY A 23 -16.60 31.59 -55.72
CA GLY A 23 -16.52 31.25 -54.28
C GLY A 23 -16.60 29.78 -53.83
N ALA A 24 -16.70 28.79 -54.72
CA ALA A 24 -16.66 27.38 -54.30
C ALA A 24 -15.26 26.94 -53.85
N GLN A 25 -14.99 26.89 -52.54
CA GLN A 25 -13.84 26.14 -52.02
C GLN A 25 -14.10 24.63 -52.08
N PRO A 26 -13.10 23.80 -52.45
CA PRO A 26 -13.25 22.37 -52.45
C PRO A 26 -13.25 21.82 -51.03
N VAL A 27 -14.29 21.08 -50.66
CA VAL A 27 -14.25 20.19 -49.49
C VAL A 27 -13.15 19.16 -49.76
N GLN A 28 -12.10 19.16 -48.94
CA GLN A 28 -10.89 18.39 -49.24
C GLN A 28 -11.18 16.89 -49.12
N THR A 29 -10.75 16.11 -50.12
CA THR A 29 -10.98 14.65 -50.16
C THR A 29 -10.37 13.91 -48.97
N ALA A 30 -9.34 14.48 -48.33
CA ALA A 30 -8.75 13.95 -47.11
C ALA A 30 -9.72 13.95 -45.90
N ASP A 31 -10.58 14.98 -45.76
CA ASP A 31 -11.53 15.06 -44.63
C ASP A 31 -12.54 13.90 -44.68
N ALA A 32 -13.08 13.61 -45.86
CA ALA A 32 -14.03 12.51 -46.07
C ALA A 32 -13.38 11.14 -45.79
N VAL A 33 -12.13 10.93 -46.20
CA VAL A 33 -11.38 9.70 -45.94
C VAL A 33 -11.07 9.54 -44.46
N LEU A 34 -10.71 10.61 -43.74
CA LEU A 34 -10.44 10.58 -42.30
C LEU A 34 -11.71 10.32 -41.49
N SER A 35 -12.82 11.01 -41.77
CA SER A 35 -14.11 10.73 -41.11
C SER A 35 -14.60 9.30 -41.38
N ALA A 36 -14.40 8.77 -42.59
CA ALA A 36 -14.71 7.37 -42.88
C ALA A 36 -13.80 6.39 -42.11
N ALA A 37 -12.48 6.64 -42.07
CA ALA A 37 -11.53 5.81 -41.34
C ALA A 37 -11.84 5.77 -39.83
N PHE A 38 -12.11 6.92 -39.21
CA PHE A 38 -12.50 7.00 -37.80
C PHE A 38 -13.89 6.38 -37.54
N GLY A 39 -14.81 6.48 -38.50
CA GLY A 39 -16.10 5.79 -38.47
C GLY A 39 -16.01 4.26 -38.59
N HIS A 40 -14.91 3.73 -39.16
CA HIS A 40 -14.64 2.29 -39.21
C HIS A 40 -13.88 1.78 -37.99
N THR A 41 -12.99 2.56 -37.39
CA THR A 41 -12.20 2.13 -36.21
C THR A 41 -12.92 2.34 -34.88
N ILE A 42 -13.80 3.35 -34.78
CA ILE A 42 -14.61 3.69 -33.59
C ILE A 42 -13.80 3.61 -32.27
N PRO A 43 -12.67 4.34 -32.15
CA PRO A 43 -11.81 4.27 -30.98
C PRO A 43 -12.57 4.66 -29.70
N THR A 44 -12.33 3.91 -28.63
CA THR A 44 -12.94 4.14 -27.32
C THR A 44 -12.40 5.42 -26.66
N ALA A 45 -13.15 5.96 -25.69
CA ALA A 45 -12.69 7.08 -24.89
C ALA A 45 -11.35 6.81 -24.18
N GLN A 46 -11.09 5.56 -23.75
CA GLN A 46 -9.81 5.16 -23.15
C GLN A 46 -8.65 5.23 -24.14
N GLU A 47 -8.84 4.77 -25.38
CA GLU A 47 -7.82 4.85 -26.43
C GLU A 47 -7.56 6.31 -26.83
N ILE A 48 -8.60 7.14 -26.93
CA ILE A 48 -8.45 8.59 -27.18
C ILE A 48 -7.65 9.26 -26.05
N CYS A 49 -7.94 8.93 -24.78
CA CYS A 49 -7.20 9.44 -23.62
C CYS A 49 -5.74 8.96 -23.58
N SER A 50 -5.49 7.70 -23.94
CA SER A 50 -4.15 7.12 -24.07
C SER A 50 -3.33 7.82 -25.16
N LEU A 51 -3.92 8.01 -26.35
CA LEU A 51 -3.30 8.79 -27.44
C LEU A 51 -2.96 10.22 -26.97
N CYS A 52 -3.87 10.88 -26.24
CA CYS A 52 -3.64 12.22 -25.69
C CYS A 52 -2.61 12.27 -24.55
N SER A 53 -2.23 11.13 -23.95
CA SER A 53 -1.30 11.06 -22.80
C SER A 53 0.16 10.84 -23.21
N HIS A 54 0.42 10.32 -24.41
CA HIS A 54 1.75 9.87 -24.86
C HIS A 54 2.26 10.58 -26.12
N ARG A 55 3.59 10.70 -26.25
CA ARG A 55 4.24 11.56 -27.26
C ARG A 55 3.88 11.17 -28.71
N GLU A 56 3.75 9.87 -28.96
CA GLU A 56 3.52 9.29 -30.28
C GLU A 56 2.06 9.42 -30.73
N GLY A 57 1.11 9.24 -29.80
CA GLY A 57 -0.32 9.37 -30.07
C GLY A 57 -0.86 10.80 -30.09
N PHE A 58 -0.17 11.76 -29.43
CA PHE A 58 -0.74 13.07 -29.10
C PHE A 58 -1.34 13.83 -30.29
N GLY A 59 -0.66 13.83 -31.44
CA GLY A 59 -1.14 14.50 -32.65
C GLY A 59 -2.46 13.90 -33.16
N LEU A 60 -2.54 12.56 -33.21
CA LEU A 60 -3.76 11.86 -33.61
C LEU A 60 -4.89 12.06 -32.60
N GLY A 61 -4.59 12.04 -31.30
CA GLY A 61 -5.54 12.36 -30.24
C GLY A 61 -6.16 13.76 -30.39
N CYS A 62 -5.34 14.78 -30.62
CA CYS A 62 -5.83 16.14 -30.90
C CYS A 62 -6.66 16.23 -32.19
N VAL A 63 -6.31 15.52 -33.26
CA VAL A 63 -7.12 15.47 -34.49
C VAL A 63 -8.47 14.80 -34.25
N LEU A 64 -8.51 13.67 -33.53
CA LEU A 64 -9.77 12.99 -33.17
C LEU A 64 -10.69 13.92 -32.37
N LEU A 65 -10.16 14.56 -31.32
CA LEU A 65 -10.90 15.53 -30.50
C LEU A 65 -11.38 16.74 -31.32
N HIS A 66 -10.60 17.22 -32.29
CA HIS A 66 -10.99 18.30 -33.19
C HIS A 66 -12.10 17.90 -34.17
N PHE A 67 -12.07 16.67 -34.72
CA PHE A 67 -13.13 16.15 -35.57
C PHE A 67 -14.44 15.97 -34.80
N MET A 68 -14.37 15.53 -33.54
CA MET A 68 -15.52 15.47 -32.63
C MET A 68 -16.04 16.89 -32.32
N ARG A 69 -15.15 17.84 -31.99
CA ARG A 69 -15.47 19.26 -31.74
C ARG A 69 -16.20 19.93 -32.91
N THR A 70 -15.89 19.53 -34.15
CA THR A 70 -16.45 20.12 -35.36
C THR A 70 -17.64 19.34 -35.93
N GLY A 71 -18.17 18.37 -35.19
CA GLY A 71 -19.32 17.55 -35.62
C GLY A 71 -19.01 16.60 -36.78
N ARG A 72 -17.73 16.34 -37.08
CA ARG A 72 -17.26 15.53 -38.22
C ARG A 72 -17.19 14.03 -37.91
N SER A 73 -17.29 13.64 -36.64
CA SER A 73 -17.35 12.25 -36.19
C SER A 73 -18.14 12.11 -34.88
N HIS A 74 -19.11 11.20 -34.86
CA HIS A 74 -19.90 10.87 -33.67
C HIS A 74 -19.24 9.76 -32.84
N LEU A 75 -17.99 9.98 -32.43
CA LEU A 75 -17.25 9.03 -31.59
C LEU A 75 -17.77 9.07 -30.14
N PRO A 76 -17.83 7.91 -29.44
CA PRO A 76 -18.39 7.84 -28.09
C PRO A 76 -17.41 8.39 -27.05
N PHE A 77 -17.49 9.70 -26.78
CA PHE A 77 -16.84 10.30 -25.61
C PHE A 77 -17.62 9.91 -24.34
N GLY A 78 -17.25 8.78 -23.74
CA GLY A 78 -17.90 8.16 -22.57
C GLY A 78 -17.72 8.91 -21.24
N GLY A 79 -17.88 10.24 -21.26
CA GLY A 79 -17.94 11.15 -20.13
C GLY A 79 -16.73 11.26 -19.19
N CYS A 80 -15.69 10.44 -19.39
CA CYS A 80 -14.46 10.45 -18.62
C CYS A 80 -13.28 10.90 -19.48
N LEU A 81 -12.60 11.97 -19.06
CA LEU A 81 -11.28 12.36 -19.58
C LEU A 81 -10.21 11.90 -18.57
N ASP A 82 -9.52 10.81 -18.90
CA ASP A 82 -8.50 10.22 -18.03
C ASP A 82 -7.09 10.68 -18.44
N LEU A 83 -6.49 11.55 -17.63
CA LEU A 83 -5.15 12.10 -17.83
C LEU A 83 -4.15 11.57 -16.78
N SER A 84 -4.45 10.43 -16.14
CA SER A 84 -3.57 9.83 -15.11
C SER A 84 -2.15 9.55 -15.63
N ASN A 85 -2.04 9.16 -16.91
CA ASN A 85 -0.78 8.87 -17.61
C ASN A 85 -0.21 10.07 -18.41
N PHE A 86 -0.84 11.25 -18.33
CA PHE A 86 -0.43 12.41 -19.12
C PHE A 86 0.95 12.91 -18.70
N SER A 87 1.91 12.89 -19.62
CA SER A 87 3.34 13.12 -19.36
C SER A 87 3.96 14.25 -20.19
N LEU A 88 3.12 15.05 -20.86
CA LEU A 88 3.53 15.90 -21.99
C LEU A 88 3.72 17.39 -21.67
N GLY A 89 3.50 17.79 -20.41
CA GLY A 89 3.76 19.15 -19.91
C GLY A 89 2.68 20.19 -20.24
N ALA A 90 2.72 21.30 -19.49
CA ALA A 90 1.66 22.33 -19.44
C ALA A 90 1.25 22.90 -20.81
N GLY A 91 2.20 23.15 -21.72
CA GLY A 91 1.89 23.69 -23.05
C GLY A 91 1.03 22.73 -23.89
N LYS A 92 1.33 21.42 -23.84
CA LYS A 92 0.51 20.41 -24.52
C LYS A 92 -0.81 20.16 -23.80
N LEU A 93 -0.85 20.30 -22.47
CA LEU A 93 -2.10 20.26 -21.70
C LEU A 93 -3.04 21.40 -22.13
N GLY A 94 -2.50 22.60 -22.38
CA GLY A 94 -3.25 23.74 -22.92
C GLY A 94 -3.78 23.50 -24.33
N VAL A 95 -2.98 22.86 -25.21
CA VAL A 95 -3.44 22.41 -26.54
C VAL A 95 -4.55 21.36 -26.41
N LEU A 96 -4.44 20.42 -25.47
CA LEU A 96 -5.46 19.40 -25.23
C LEU A 96 -6.78 20.02 -24.76
N PHE A 97 -6.77 20.82 -23.69
CA PHE A 97 -7.96 21.51 -23.15
C PHE A 97 -8.54 22.60 -24.07
N SER A 98 -7.84 23.00 -25.15
CA SER A 98 -8.38 23.85 -26.23
C SER A 98 -8.83 23.05 -27.46
N SER A 99 -8.40 21.79 -27.61
CA SER A 99 -8.85 20.87 -28.66
C SER A 99 -10.15 20.12 -28.31
N LEU A 100 -10.45 19.95 -27.02
CA LEU A 100 -11.76 19.43 -26.55
C LEU A 100 -12.93 20.23 -27.17
N PRO A 101 -14.13 19.63 -27.36
CA PRO A 101 -15.31 20.28 -27.94
C PRO A 101 -15.71 21.63 -27.33
N SER A 102 -16.58 22.37 -28.03
CA SER A 102 -17.32 23.48 -27.40
C SER A 102 -18.38 22.92 -26.45
N ASP A 103 -19.08 21.88 -26.90
CA ASP A 103 -20.31 21.36 -26.31
C ASP A 103 -19.99 20.18 -25.37
N ILE A 104 -19.17 20.44 -24.35
CA ILE A 104 -18.68 19.45 -23.37
C ILE A 104 -19.77 19.08 -22.33
N SER A 105 -21.05 18.99 -22.75
CA SER A 105 -22.16 18.58 -21.89
C SER A 105 -22.13 17.11 -21.47
N SER A 106 -21.18 16.32 -22.00
CA SER A 106 -20.97 14.92 -21.64
C SER A 106 -19.83 14.66 -20.65
N LEU A 107 -18.91 15.62 -20.39
CA LEU A 107 -17.77 15.38 -19.48
C LEU A 107 -18.23 15.46 -18.02
N GLU A 108 -18.60 14.31 -17.47
CA GLU A 108 -18.95 14.18 -16.06
C GLU A 108 -17.71 13.94 -15.18
N THR A 109 -16.65 13.29 -15.68
CA THR A 109 -15.46 12.92 -14.90
C THR A 109 -14.16 13.41 -15.52
N LEU A 110 -13.32 14.08 -14.73
CA LEU A 110 -11.92 14.40 -15.06
C LEU A 110 -10.99 13.70 -14.07
N LYS A 111 -10.07 12.87 -14.59
CA LYS A 111 -8.96 12.33 -13.79
C LYS A 111 -7.65 13.01 -14.17
N CYS A 112 -6.92 13.46 -13.17
CA CYS A 112 -5.60 14.07 -13.31
C CYS A 112 -4.52 13.12 -12.78
N GLY A 113 -3.36 13.10 -13.42
CA GLY A 113 -2.14 12.49 -12.89
C GLY A 113 -1.05 13.53 -12.59
N ARG A 114 0.07 13.10 -11.99
CA ARG A 114 1.18 13.99 -11.59
C ARG A 114 1.66 14.95 -12.69
N GLY A 115 1.64 14.54 -13.96
CA GLY A 115 2.03 15.41 -15.09
C GLY A 115 1.02 16.53 -15.43
N VAL A 116 -0.24 16.39 -15.03
CA VAL A 116 -1.29 17.43 -15.09
C VAL A 116 -1.19 18.35 -13.88
N CYS A 117 -0.79 17.81 -12.74
CA CYS A 117 -0.74 18.48 -11.44
C CYS A 117 0.60 19.15 -11.09
N THR A 118 1.56 19.19 -12.03
CA THR A 118 2.81 19.94 -11.82
C THR A 118 2.55 21.44 -11.62
N PRO A 119 3.42 22.18 -10.89
CA PRO A 119 3.24 23.62 -10.66
C PRO A 119 3.10 24.48 -11.92
N SER A 120 3.63 24.05 -13.07
CA SER A 120 3.46 24.76 -14.35
C SER A 120 2.14 24.43 -15.07
N ALA A 121 1.52 23.29 -14.74
CA ALA A 121 0.30 22.78 -15.36
C ALA A 121 -0.97 23.08 -14.55
N VAL A 122 -0.88 23.21 -13.22
CA VAL A 122 -2.00 23.61 -12.34
C VAL A 122 -2.68 24.92 -12.78
N PRO A 123 -1.98 25.99 -13.21
CA PRO A 123 -2.63 27.18 -13.76
C PRO A 123 -3.43 26.91 -15.03
N VAL A 124 -3.00 25.94 -15.85
CA VAL A 124 -3.69 25.54 -17.10
C VAL A 124 -4.94 24.70 -16.78
N LEU A 125 -4.84 23.80 -15.78
CA LEU A 125 -5.97 23.05 -15.23
C LEU A 125 -7.00 23.98 -14.57
N ALA A 126 -6.57 24.89 -13.70
CA ALA A 126 -7.43 25.91 -13.09
C ALA A 126 -8.12 26.77 -14.17
N SER A 127 -7.39 27.20 -15.20
CA SER A 127 -7.97 27.93 -16.35
C SER A 127 -8.97 27.11 -17.17
N PHE A 128 -8.88 25.77 -17.16
CA PHE A 128 -9.90 24.90 -17.75
C PHE A 128 -11.12 24.83 -16.84
N LEU A 129 -10.96 24.54 -15.55
CA LEU A 129 -12.07 24.45 -14.59
C LEU A 129 -12.85 25.78 -14.46
N GLN A 130 -12.18 26.94 -14.51
CA GLN A 130 -12.84 28.27 -14.57
C GLN A 130 -13.68 28.48 -15.85
N ARG A 131 -13.36 27.84 -16.98
CA ARG A 131 -14.21 27.85 -18.18
C ARG A 131 -15.45 26.98 -18.00
N LEU A 132 -15.37 25.92 -17.20
CA LEU A 132 -16.53 25.09 -16.85
C LEU A 132 -17.47 25.82 -15.85
N LYS A 133 -16.93 26.76 -15.06
CA LYS A 133 -17.69 27.65 -14.18
C LYS A 133 -18.42 28.79 -14.93
N SER A 134 -17.86 29.29 -16.03
CA SER A 134 -18.41 30.43 -16.78
C SER A 134 -19.21 30.01 -18.02
N GLY A 135 -20.49 29.67 -17.81
CA GLY A 135 -21.47 29.56 -18.89
C GLY A 135 -21.46 30.84 -19.75
N GLY A 136 -21.23 30.69 -21.07
CA GLY A 136 -21.02 31.82 -21.96
C GLY A 136 -22.25 32.73 -22.09
N PRO A 137 -22.08 34.00 -22.50
CA PRO A 137 -23.16 34.99 -22.57
C PRO A 137 -24.25 34.70 -23.63
N THR A 138 -24.21 33.52 -24.27
CA THR A 138 -25.09 33.09 -25.37
C THR A 138 -25.79 31.77 -25.09
N GLY A 139 -26.26 31.54 -23.85
CA GLY A 139 -27.37 30.62 -23.52
C GLY A 139 -27.20 29.13 -23.84
N ALA A 140 -26.03 28.67 -24.24
CA ALA A 140 -25.73 27.27 -24.54
C ALA A 140 -25.40 26.47 -23.27
N ALA A 141 -25.57 25.14 -23.31
CA ALA A 141 -25.55 24.26 -22.15
C ALA A 141 -24.26 24.41 -21.31
N SER A 142 -24.42 24.72 -20.02
CA SER A 142 -23.32 24.71 -19.06
C SER A 142 -22.77 23.30 -18.89
N THR A 143 -21.45 23.16 -18.96
CA THR A 143 -20.76 21.88 -18.76
C THR A 143 -20.93 21.36 -17.34
N SER A 144 -21.28 20.09 -17.19
CA SER A 144 -21.61 19.44 -15.92
C SER A 144 -20.50 18.50 -15.44
N LEU A 145 -19.34 19.04 -15.08
CA LEU A 145 -18.30 18.24 -14.44
C LEU A 145 -18.76 17.89 -13.02
N LYS A 146 -19.05 16.61 -12.78
CA LYS A 146 -19.52 16.05 -11.51
C LYS A 146 -18.37 15.54 -10.66
N THR A 147 -17.36 14.93 -11.28
CA THR A 147 -16.31 14.19 -10.58
C THR A 147 -14.93 14.71 -10.98
N LEU A 148 -14.16 15.16 -10.00
CA LEU A 148 -12.75 15.52 -10.16
C LEU A 148 -11.89 14.62 -9.28
N ILE A 149 -11.00 13.86 -9.91
CA ILE A 149 -10.09 12.91 -9.26
C ILE A 149 -8.66 13.38 -9.54
N ALA A 150 -7.89 13.68 -8.51
CA ALA A 150 -6.48 14.05 -8.61
C ALA A 150 -5.65 13.37 -7.50
N THR A 151 -5.82 12.06 -7.36
CA THR A 151 -5.17 11.22 -6.34
C THR A 151 -3.66 11.15 -6.53
N GLU A 152 -2.88 11.14 -5.44
CA GLU A 152 -1.43 10.94 -5.45
C GLU A 152 -0.68 11.88 -6.42
N CYS A 153 -1.23 13.08 -6.64
CA CYS A 153 -0.79 13.99 -7.70
C CYS A 153 0.32 14.95 -7.28
N GLU A 154 0.74 14.89 -6.02
CA GLU A 154 1.71 15.80 -5.38
C GLU A 154 1.29 17.29 -5.40
N LEU A 155 -0.01 17.58 -5.49
CA LEU A 155 -0.56 18.93 -5.38
C LEU A 155 -0.23 19.52 -4.00
N SER A 156 0.49 20.64 -3.99
CA SER A 156 0.74 21.47 -2.82
C SER A 156 -0.27 22.62 -2.70
N ASP A 157 -0.15 23.45 -1.66
CA ASP A 157 -1.08 24.54 -1.43
C ASP A 157 -1.26 25.47 -2.63
N SER A 158 -2.49 25.54 -3.13
CA SER A 158 -2.84 26.26 -4.36
C SER A 158 -4.26 26.81 -4.27
N VAL A 159 -4.39 27.99 -3.65
CA VAL A 159 -5.67 28.71 -3.50
C VAL A 159 -6.41 28.86 -4.84
N PHE A 160 -5.66 29.11 -5.93
CA PHE A 160 -6.20 29.23 -7.29
C PHE A 160 -6.83 27.93 -7.84
N PHE A 161 -6.38 26.75 -7.40
CA PHE A 161 -6.98 25.47 -7.80
C PHE A 161 -8.38 25.31 -7.17
N PHE A 162 -8.50 25.52 -5.86
CA PHE A 162 -9.80 25.45 -5.17
C PHE A 162 -10.75 26.54 -5.69
N GLN A 163 -10.27 27.77 -5.88
CA GLN A 163 -11.03 28.86 -6.51
C GLN A 163 -11.41 28.61 -7.98
N ALA A 164 -10.95 27.52 -8.61
CA ALA A 164 -11.33 27.14 -9.97
C ALA A 164 -12.40 26.05 -10.03
N LEU A 165 -12.77 25.41 -8.91
CA LEU A 165 -13.72 24.30 -8.90
C LEU A 165 -15.11 24.72 -9.43
N PRO A 166 -15.72 23.94 -10.34
CA PRO A 166 -17.04 24.28 -10.90
C PRO A 166 -18.17 23.95 -9.91
N PRO A 167 -19.28 24.71 -9.93
CA PRO A 167 -20.41 24.52 -9.00
C PRO A 167 -21.18 23.20 -9.21
N SER A 168 -21.00 22.55 -10.37
CA SER A 168 -21.62 21.27 -10.73
C SER A 168 -21.00 20.04 -10.05
N LEU A 169 -19.95 20.24 -9.24
CA LEU A 169 -19.15 19.13 -8.71
C LEU A 169 -19.92 18.38 -7.61
N GLU A 170 -20.15 17.08 -7.84
CA GLU A 170 -20.79 16.12 -6.94
C GLU A 170 -19.74 15.32 -6.13
N SER A 171 -18.54 15.10 -6.69
CA SER A 171 -17.45 14.35 -6.06
C SER A 171 -16.07 14.98 -6.31
N LEU A 172 -15.30 15.12 -5.24
CA LEU A 172 -13.93 15.64 -5.24
C LEU A 172 -13.00 14.67 -4.50
N ASP A 173 -12.17 13.94 -5.25
CA ASP A 173 -11.13 13.06 -4.71
C ASP A 173 -9.75 13.71 -4.88
N LEU A 174 -9.15 14.05 -3.74
CA LEU A 174 -7.88 14.76 -3.60
C LEU A 174 -6.90 14.01 -2.71
N ARG A 175 -7.08 12.71 -2.48
CA ARG A 175 -6.27 11.95 -1.53
C ARG A 175 -4.79 11.82 -1.95
N GLY A 176 -3.89 11.67 -0.99
CA GLY A 176 -2.46 11.44 -1.24
C GLY A 176 -1.70 12.66 -1.81
N ASN A 177 -2.16 13.87 -1.51
CA ASN A 177 -1.52 15.12 -1.94
C ASN A 177 -0.77 15.78 -0.77
N LYS A 178 -0.49 17.09 -0.90
CA LYS A 178 0.32 17.88 0.04
C LYS A 178 -0.46 19.12 0.51
N PHE A 179 -1.79 19.01 0.59
CA PHE A 179 -2.65 20.11 1.05
C PHE A 179 -2.54 20.30 2.57
N ARG A 180 -2.69 21.56 3.01
CA ARG A 180 -2.57 21.98 4.41
C ARG A 180 -3.57 23.07 4.76
N SER A 181 -3.38 23.72 5.91
CA SER A 181 -4.17 24.87 6.39
C SER A 181 -4.49 25.90 5.30
N PRO A 182 -3.57 26.44 4.46
CA PRO A 182 -3.90 27.44 3.45
C PRO A 182 -4.86 26.93 2.35
N SER A 183 -4.77 25.65 1.97
CA SER A 183 -5.73 25.02 1.06
C SER A 183 -7.09 24.78 1.72
N MET A 184 -7.09 24.41 2.99
CA MET A 184 -8.33 24.15 3.74
C MET A 184 -9.07 25.44 4.11
N GLU A 185 -8.37 26.56 4.34
CA GLU A 185 -8.96 27.89 4.41
C GLU A 185 -9.63 28.28 3.09
N ALA A 186 -8.98 28.01 1.95
CA ALA A 186 -9.54 28.28 0.62
C ALA A 186 -10.78 27.42 0.33
N LEU A 187 -10.69 26.10 0.56
CA LEU A 187 -11.81 25.17 0.36
C LEU A 187 -12.96 25.46 1.34
N GLY A 188 -12.68 25.66 2.62
CA GLY A 188 -13.66 26.03 3.64
C GLY A 188 -14.37 27.35 3.30
N SER A 189 -13.65 28.36 2.81
CA SER A 189 -14.26 29.63 2.36
C SER A 189 -15.23 29.43 1.18
N ILE A 190 -14.91 28.51 0.27
CA ILE A 190 -15.72 28.19 -0.93
C ILE A 190 -16.98 27.38 -0.55
N LEU A 191 -16.85 26.46 0.40
CA LEU A 191 -17.97 25.71 0.98
C LEU A 191 -18.91 26.63 1.78
N ALA A 192 -18.36 27.51 2.63
CA ALA A 192 -19.12 28.51 3.39
C ALA A 192 -19.90 29.47 2.48
N ALA A 193 -19.30 29.85 1.35
CA ALA A 193 -19.94 30.65 0.30
C ALA A 193 -20.96 29.88 -0.56
N ARG A 194 -21.18 28.58 -0.28
CA ARG A 194 -22.08 27.66 -1.03
C ARG A 194 -21.80 27.62 -2.54
N TRP A 195 -20.55 27.82 -2.95
CA TRP A 195 -20.12 27.77 -4.34
C TRP A 195 -20.24 26.36 -4.92
N LEU A 196 -20.05 25.32 -4.09
CA LEU A 196 -20.21 23.91 -4.46
C LEU A 196 -21.54 23.35 -3.89
N PRO A 197 -22.73 23.77 -4.36
CA PRO A 197 -24.02 23.34 -3.80
C PRO A 197 -24.32 21.86 -4.07
N SER A 198 -23.68 21.26 -5.06
CA SER A 198 -23.88 19.87 -5.47
C SER A 198 -22.96 18.86 -4.79
N ILE A 199 -21.99 19.29 -3.96
CA ILE A 199 -20.94 18.38 -3.46
C ILE A 199 -21.50 17.36 -2.46
N LEU A 200 -21.44 16.08 -2.84
CA LEU A 200 -21.88 14.93 -2.06
C LEU A 200 -20.69 14.14 -1.49
N SER A 201 -19.54 14.13 -2.16
CA SER A 201 -18.35 13.38 -1.74
C SER A 201 -17.11 14.25 -1.72
N LEU A 202 -16.38 14.24 -0.60
CA LEU A 202 -15.09 14.89 -0.43
C LEU A 202 -14.09 13.90 0.20
N ASP A 203 -13.05 13.53 -0.54
CA ASP A 203 -11.94 12.73 -0.05
C ASP A 203 -10.66 13.58 -0.03
N LEU A 204 -10.12 13.80 1.17
CA LEU A 204 -8.89 14.53 1.46
C LEU A 204 -7.86 13.65 2.18
N SER A 205 -8.07 12.32 2.20
CA SER A 205 -7.22 11.37 2.93
C SER A 205 -5.75 11.43 2.50
N ASP A 206 -4.82 10.99 3.34
CA ASP A 206 -3.37 11.01 3.07
C ASP A 206 -2.83 12.41 2.67
N ASN A 207 -3.42 13.48 3.21
CA ASN A 207 -2.90 14.85 3.11
C ASN A 207 -2.49 15.37 4.50
N PRO A 208 -1.35 16.06 4.65
CA PRO A 208 -0.88 16.58 5.93
C PRO A 208 -1.66 17.85 6.36
N LEU A 209 -2.98 17.72 6.58
CA LEU A 209 -3.85 18.83 6.97
C LEU A 209 -3.48 19.37 8.37
N GLY A 210 -3.19 18.46 9.30
CA GLY A 210 -2.97 18.79 10.70
C GLY A 210 -4.25 19.25 11.44
N PRO A 211 -4.15 19.53 12.75
CA PRO A 211 -5.28 20.05 13.53
C PRO A 211 -5.80 21.39 13.00
N LEU A 212 -4.89 22.26 12.54
CA LEU A 212 -5.27 23.57 11.99
C LEU A 212 -5.91 23.48 10.61
N GLY A 213 -5.45 22.58 9.72
CA GLY A 213 -6.09 22.37 8.42
C GLY A 213 -7.49 21.78 8.55
N LEU A 214 -7.70 20.78 9.41
CA LEU A 214 -9.07 20.30 9.64
C LEU A 214 -9.95 21.36 10.31
N ARG A 215 -9.43 22.15 11.25
CA ARG A 215 -10.16 23.29 11.85
C ARG A 215 -10.53 24.37 10.82
N ALA A 216 -9.64 24.66 9.87
CA ALA A 216 -9.89 25.60 8.78
C ALA A 216 -11.00 25.10 7.83
N LEU A 217 -10.98 23.81 7.48
CA LEU A 217 -12.04 23.16 6.71
C LEU A 217 -13.37 23.19 7.48
N ALA A 218 -13.38 22.70 8.72
CA ALA A 218 -14.56 22.60 9.59
C ALA A 218 -15.28 23.94 9.77
N LYS A 219 -14.52 25.03 9.99
CA LYS A 219 -15.06 26.39 10.10
C LYS A 219 -15.93 26.81 8.91
N GLY A 220 -15.66 26.29 7.71
CA GLY A 220 -16.41 26.55 6.49
C GLY A 220 -17.30 25.41 6.00
N LEU A 221 -17.35 24.28 6.72
CA LEU A 221 -17.98 23.05 6.27
C LEU A 221 -19.51 23.12 6.40
N SER A 222 -20.20 23.57 5.35
CA SER A 222 -21.66 23.59 5.24
C SER A 222 -22.09 23.22 3.81
N ALA A 223 -22.35 21.94 3.60
CA ALA A 223 -22.62 21.33 2.30
C ALA A 223 -23.44 20.05 2.46
N PRO A 224 -24.19 19.57 1.43
CA PRO A 224 -24.98 18.35 1.48
C PRO A 224 -24.13 17.07 1.36
N LEU A 225 -22.97 17.05 2.02
CA LEU A 225 -22.02 15.95 1.96
C LEU A 225 -22.64 14.66 2.49
N GLN A 226 -22.56 13.62 1.67
CA GLN A 226 -22.91 12.23 1.96
C GLN A 226 -21.67 11.41 2.33
N SER A 227 -20.47 11.79 1.86
CA SER A 227 -19.20 11.17 2.23
C SER A 227 -18.14 12.23 2.53
N LEU A 228 -17.50 12.10 3.68
CA LEU A 228 -16.35 12.90 4.11
C LEU A 228 -15.24 11.94 4.55
N ARG A 229 -14.15 11.89 3.78
CA ARG A 229 -12.96 11.08 4.08
C ARG A 229 -11.76 11.95 4.43
N LEU A 230 -11.21 11.68 5.59
CA LEU A 230 -10.13 12.43 6.24
C LEU A 230 -9.08 11.47 6.84
N ALA A 231 -8.98 10.24 6.32
CA ALA A 231 -8.06 9.22 6.82
C ALA A 231 -6.60 9.70 6.72
N ARG A 232 -5.82 9.48 7.78
CA ARG A 232 -4.39 9.79 7.87
C ARG A 232 -4.07 11.26 7.54
N THR A 233 -4.92 12.19 8.01
CA THR A 233 -4.73 13.64 7.80
C THR A 233 -4.03 14.37 8.95
N GLY A 234 -3.72 13.65 10.04
CA GLY A 234 -3.05 14.20 11.22
C GLY A 234 -3.93 15.14 12.03
N ALA A 235 -5.25 14.91 12.05
CA ALA A 235 -6.22 15.81 12.66
C ALA A 235 -6.01 16.04 14.17
N LYS A 236 -5.58 15.00 14.91
CA LYS A 236 -5.41 15.01 16.38
C LYS A 236 -6.66 15.50 17.14
N GLU A 237 -6.56 15.71 18.45
CA GLU A 237 -7.69 16.21 19.26
C GLU A 237 -8.30 17.47 18.66
N LYS A 238 -7.50 18.52 18.44
CA LYS A 238 -8.02 19.86 18.08
C LYS A 238 -8.59 19.99 16.66
N GLY A 239 -8.22 19.10 15.74
CA GLY A 239 -8.91 18.99 14.45
C GLY A 239 -10.26 18.29 14.59
N VAL A 240 -10.31 17.19 15.35
CA VAL A 240 -11.54 16.41 15.56
C VAL A 240 -12.55 17.15 16.44
N GLU A 241 -12.11 17.89 17.46
CA GLU A 241 -12.94 18.82 18.24
C GLU A 241 -13.68 19.80 17.32
N ALA A 242 -12.95 20.45 16.40
CA ALA A 242 -13.53 21.40 15.47
C ALA A 242 -14.52 20.76 14.48
N LEU A 243 -14.28 19.51 14.05
CA LEU A 243 -15.21 18.76 13.21
C LEU A 243 -16.46 18.33 13.98
N ALA A 244 -16.32 17.93 15.24
CA ALA A 244 -17.43 17.47 16.08
C ALA A 244 -18.47 18.58 16.34
N GLU A 245 -18.03 19.83 16.53
CA GLU A 245 -18.96 20.96 16.65
C GLU A 245 -19.78 21.18 15.36
N VAL A 246 -19.20 20.96 14.18
CA VAL A 246 -19.93 21.04 12.89
C VAL A 246 -21.02 19.96 12.79
N LEU A 247 -20.81 18.78 13.39
CA LEU A 247 -21.83 17.73 13.50
C LEU A 247 -22.96 18.17 14.44
N LYS A 248 -22.63 18.69 15.63
CA LYS A 248 -23.61 19.21 16.62
C LYS A 248 -24.44 20.37 16.06
N GLU A 249 -23.82 21.25 15.28
CA GLU A 249 -24.48 22.34 14.53
C GLU A 249 -25.32 21.83 13.32
N LYS A 250 -25.33 20.53 13.05
CA LYS A 250 -26.11 19.84 12.00
C LYS A 250 -25.79 20.29 10.56
N LYS A 251 -24.64 20.94 10.37
CA LYS A 251 -24.20 21.56 9.10
C LYS A 251 -23.92 20.56 7.96
N VAL A 252 -23.73 19.29 8.29
CA VAL A 252 -23.50 18.17 7.37
C VAL A 252 -24.42 16.97 7.68
N SER A 253 -25.66 17.23 8.09
CA SER A 253 -26.65 16.20 8.48
C SER A 253 -27.07 15.22 7.37
N SER A 254 -26.56 15.38 6.14
CA SER A 254 -26.72 14.42 5.02
C SER A 254 -25.66 13.30 5.02
N LEU A 255 -24.74 13.28 5.98
CA LEU A 255 -23.57 12.41 5.97
C LEU A 255 -23.94 10.93 6.16
N ASN A 256 -23.57 10.10 5.18
CA ASN A 256 -23.68 8.64 5.18
C ASN A 256 -22.35 7.95 5.55
N THR A 257 -21.22 8.59 5.29
CA THR A 257 -19.88 8.04 5.55
C THR A 257 -18.98 9.09 6.20
N LEU A 258 -18.49 8.77 7.40
CA LEU A 258 -17.42 9.51 8.08
C LEU A 258 -16.20 8.59 8.26
N ASP A 259 -15.09 8.99 7.65
CA ASP A 259 -13.85 8.23 7.68
C ASP A 259 -12.73 9.09 8.26
N LEU A 260 -12.24 8.66 9.43
CA LEU A 260 -11.25 9.33 10.27
C LEU A 260 -10.10 8.39 10.66
N GLU A 261 -9.85 7.30 9.92
CA GLU A 261 -8.74 6.36 10.19
C GLU A 261 -7.41 7.11 10.43
N GLY A 262 -6.56 6.67 11.37
CA GLY A 262 -5.15 7.06 11.38
C GLY A 262 -4.88 8.52 11.75
N ASN A 263 -5.74 9.16 12.55
CA ASN A 263 -5.67 10.59 12.85
C ASN A 263 -5.10 10.94 14.23
N GLU A 264 -4.75 9.94 15.05
CA GLU A 264 -4.19 10.11 16.40
C GLU A 264 -5.02 11.06 17.28
N MET A 265 -6.35 10.93 17.25
CA MET A 265 -7.23 11.87 17.96
C MET A 265 -7.21 11.71 19.49
N GLY A 266 -6.78 10.55 20.00
CA GLY A 266 -6.78 10.25 21.44
C GLY A 266 -8.20 10.16 22.04
N ALA A 267 -8.29 9.87 23.33
CA ALA A 267 -9.56 9.90 24.05
C ALA A 267 -10.18 11.30 24.09
N GLY A 268 -9.36 12.35 24.22
CA GLY A 268 -9.85 13.73 24.23
C GLY A 268 -10.46 14.16 22.89
N GLY A 269 -9.88 13.79 21.75
CA GLY A 269 -10.52 13.98 20.43
C GLY A 269 -11.75 13.10 20.25
N PHE A 270 -11.67 11.83 20.64
CA PHE A 270 -12.79 10.89 20.54
C PHE A 270 -13.99 11.30 21.41
N LYS A 271 -13.76 11.91 22.58
CA LYS A 271 -14.79 12.49 23.46
C LYS A 271 -15.66 13.51 22.74
N HIS A 272 -15.02 14.43 22.02
CA HIS A 272 -15.72 15.42 21.22
C HIS A 272 -16.48 14.76 20.07
N LEU A 273 -15.84 13.83 19.35
CA LEU A 273 -16.45 13.11 18.23
C LEU A 273 -17.67 12.28 18.64
N ALA A 274 -17.58 11.48 19.70
CA ALA A 274 -18.68 10.70 20.27
C ALA A 274 -19.85 11.62 20.64
N ALA A 275 -19.58 12.72 21.36
CA ALA A 275 -20.59 13.74 21.67
C ALA A 275 -21.13 14.49 20.43
N GLY A 276 -20.48 14.38 19.26
CA GLY A 276 -20.92 14.95 17.99
C GLY A 276 -21.75 14.00 17.14
N VAL A 277 -21.38 12.71 17.04
CA VAL A 277 -22.14 11.69 16.29
C VAL A 277 -23.36 11.19 17.08
N CYS A 278 -23.28 11.15 18.41
CA CYS A 278 -24.36 10.73 19.31
C CYS A 278 -25.30 11.88 19.72
N ALA A 279 -25.19 13.06 19.11
CA ALA A 279 -26.12 14.17 19.35
C ALA A 279 -27.39 14.00 18.51
N GLU A 280 -28.57 14.18 19.12
CA GLU A 280 -29.87 13.89 18.52
C GLU A 280 -30.01 14.47 17.11
N GLY A 281 -30.11 13.62 16.08
CA GLY A 281 -30.24 14.05 14.69
C GLY A 281 -29.10 14.92 14.15
N ALA A 282 -27.86 14.77 14.65
CA ALA A 282 -26.67 15.38 14.07
C ALA A 282 -26.27 14.72 12.73
N VAL A 283 -26.25 13.39 12.71
CA VAL A 283 -25.88 12.56 11.55
C VAL A 283 -26.91 11.42 11.32
N PRO A 284 -28.21 11.74 11.10
CA PRO A 284 -29.31 10.78 11.10
C PRO A 284 -29.28 9.73 9.97
N PHE A 285 -28.36 9.86 9.00
CA PHE A 285 -28.17 8.95 7.88
C PHE A 285 -26.81 8.25 7.90
N LEU A 286 -26.05 8.31 9.01
CA LEU A 286 -24.71 7.73 9.07
C LEU A 286 -24.77 6.19 8.96
N ARG A 287 -24.22 5.67 7.86
CA ARG A 287 -24.16 4.24 7.54
C ARG A 287 -22.76 3.65 7.71
N VAL A 288 -21.70 4.47 7.62
CA VAL A 288 -20.29 4.03 7.72
C VAL A 288 -19.52 4.97 8.65
N LEU A 289 -18.89 4.40 9.69
CA LEU A 289 -18.05 5.12 10.65
C LEU A 289 -16.71 4.39 10.83
N LEU A 290 -15.62 4.97 10.30
CA LEU A 290 -14.28 4.39 10.35
C LEU A 290 -13.39 5.20 11.31
N LEU A 291 -13.06 4.61 12.47
CA LEU A 291 -12.23 5.20 13.52
C LEU A 291 -10.95 4.39 13.79
N LYS A 292 -10.61 3.47 12.88
CA LYS A 292 -9.42 2.63 12.92
C LYS A 292 -8.14 3.42 13.26
N ASN A 293 -7.26 2.84 14.11
CA ASN A 293 -5.92 3.35 14.42
C ASN A 293 -5.90 4.84 14.84
N ASN A 294 -6.56 5.17 15.95
CA ASN A 294 -6.73 6.54 16.45
C ASN A 294 -6.28 6.76 17.89
N LYS A 295 -5.81 5.72 18.59
CA LYS A 295 -5.48 5.74 20.01
C LYS A 295 -6.68 6.15 20.88
N LEU A 296 -7.88 5.69 20.54
CA LEU A 296 -9.18 6.20 21.04
C LEU A 296 -9.36 6.25 22.57
N THR A 297 -8.56 5.53 23.36
CA THR A 297 -8.61 5.49 24.83
C THR A 297 -7.44 6.19 25.52
N TYR A 298 -6.38 6.57 24.81
CA TYR A 298 -5.18 7.20 25.39
C TYR A 298 -5.43 8.69 25.66
N SER A 299 -5.05 9.18 26.84
CA SER A 299 -5.11 10.60 27.19
C SER A 299 -3.96 11.42 26.56
N GLU A 300 -4.05 12.75 26.60
CA GLU A 300 -2.89 13.63 26.31
C GLU A 300 -1.87 13.70 27.47
N THR A 301 -2.20 13.17 28.65
CA THR A 301 -1.41 13.29 29.89
C THR A 301 -0.35 12.20 30.09
N GLY A 302 -0.46 11.06 29.41
CA GLY A 302 0.58 10.02 29.39
C GLY A 302 0.13 8.72 28.71
N GLU A 303 1.07 7.90 28.22
CA GLU A 303 0.74 6.66 27.50
C GLU A 303 0.08 5.57 28.38
N GLU A 304 0.14 5.73 29.70
CA GLU A 304 -0.41 4.82 30.71
C GLU A 304 -1.86 5.15 31.13
N GLU A 305 -2.30 6.41 31.00
CA GLU A 305 -3.63 6.82 31.46
C GLU A 305 -4.71 6.61 30.37
N ARG A 306 -5.85 6.03 30.76
CA ARG A 306 -6.96 5.65 29.86
C ARG A 306 -8.25 6.39 30.21
N ASP A 307 -8.92 6.97 29.21
CA ASP A 307 -10.31 7.43 29.32
C ASP A 307 -11.22 6.61 28.36
N TYR A 308 -12.04 5.73 28.96
CA TYR A 308 -13.02 4.91 28.25
C TYR A 308 -14.41 5.56 28.15
N ALA A 309 -14.67 6.70 28.80
CA ALA A 309 -15.98 7.35 28.77
C ALA A 309 -16.45 7.75 27.35
N PRO A 310 -15.56 8.13 26.41
CA PRO A 310 -15.92 8.30 25.00
C PRO A 310 -16.41 7.01 24.32
N LEU A 311 -15.76 5.86 24.60
CA LEU A 311 -16.17 4.56 24.09
C LEU A 311 -17.53 4.15 24.67
N THR A 312 -17.70 4.29 25.98
CA THR A 312 -18.97 4.07 26.67
C THR A 312 -20.08 4.97 26.09
N THR A 313 -19.77 6.21 25.73
CA THR A 313 -20.73 7.13 25.08
C THR A 313 -21.14 6.64 23.68
N LEU A 314 -20.19 6.24 22.83
CA LEU A 314 -20.47 5.73 21.49
C LEU A 314 -21.28 4.42 21.52
N LEU A 315 -20.88 3.46 22.36
CA LEU A 315 -21.51 2.14 22.41
C LEU A 315 -22.80 2.09 23.25
N SER A 316 -23.15 3.19 23.92
CA SER A 316 -24.43 3.36 24.64
C SER A 316 -25.45 4.23 23.89
N THR A 317 -25.14 4.71 22.69
CA THR A 317 -26.04 5.60 21.92
C THR A 317 -27.17 4.86 21.24
N ASP A 318 -28.36 5.45 21.20
CA ASP A 318 -29.48 4.97 20.37
C ASP A 318 -29.67 5.80 19.09
N GLU A 319 -28.80 6.76 18.78
CA GLU A 319 -28.97 7.65 17.62
C GLU A 319 -28.57 7.01 16.28
N LEU A 320 -27.55 6.15 16.27
CA LEU A 320 -26.90 5.63 15.06
C LEU A 320 -27.65 4.43 14.43
N LYS A 321 -28.98 4.55 14.27
CA LYS A 321 -29.86 3.45 13.82
C LYS A 321 -29.64 2.99 12.38
N GLU A 322 -29.03 3.86 11.57
CA GLU A 322 -28.70 3.62 10.16
C GLU A 322 -27.31 3.00 9.96
N LEU A 323 -26.53 2.81 11.03
CA LEU A 323 -25.14 2.33 10.93
C LEU A 323 -25.07 0.90 10.39
N GLU A 324 -24.42 0.73 9.23
CA GLU A 324 -24.15 -0.54 8.55
C GLU A 324 -22.70 -1.01 8.71
N GLU A 325 -21.74 -0.11 8.88
CA GLU A 325 -20.32 -0.41 8.96
C GLU A 325 -19.65 0.39 10.08
N LEU A 326 -19.02 -0.33 11.02
CA LEU A 326 -18.27 0.25 12.14
C LEU A 326 -16.88 -0.39 12.22
N ASP A 327 -15.84 0.43 12.00
CA ASP A 327 -14.45 0.00 12.17
C ASP A 327 -13.81 0.74 13.36
N LEU A 328 -13.48 -0.02 14.39
CA LEU A 328 -12.77 0.42 15.58
C LEU A 328 -11.37 -0.20 15.70
N SER A 329 -10.89 -0.90 14.67
CA SER A 329 -9.67 -1.72 14.72
C SER A 329 -8.39 -0.95 14.98
N GLU A 330 -7.33 -1.64 15.39
CA GLU A 330 -6.03 -1.06 15.75
C GLU A 330 -6.14 0.04 16.84
N ASN A 331 -7.18 -0.01 17.67
CA ASN A 331 -7.34 0.79 18.87
C ASN A 331 -7.43 -0.13 20.09
N VAL A 332 -6.63 0.15 21.12
CA VAL A 332 -6.71 -0.53 22.40
C VAL A 332 -8.00 -0.11 23.12
N LEU A 333 -8.98 -1.02 23.26
CA LEU A 333 -10.34 -0.70 23.77
C LEU A 333 -10.81 -1.56 24.95
N PHE A 334 -10.31 -2.79 25.07
CA PHE A 334 -10.88 -3.83 25.95
C PHE A 334 -9.84 -4.51 26.85
N ASP A 335 -8.70 -3.85 27.11
CA ASP A 335 -7.53 -4.42 27.80
C ASP A 335 -7.54 -4.33 29.34
N GLU A 336 -8.53 -3.67 29.92
CA GLU A 336 -8.80 -3.63 31.36
C GLU A 336 -9.97 -4.54 31.73
N ARG A 337 -10.03 -5.10 32.95
CA ARG A 337 -11.06 -6.10 33.26
C ARG A 337 -12.45 -5.48 33.45
N LEU A 338 -13.50 -6.26 33.16
CA LEU A 338 -14.89 -5.85 33.42
C LEU A 338 -15.23 -5.97 34.90
N GLY A 339 -15.42 -4.84 35.58
CA GLY A 339 -16.10 -4.78 36.88
C GLY A 339 -15.23 -5.06 38.12
N ASP A 340 -13.91 -4.98 38.03
CA ASP A 340 -13.06 -4.86 39.23
C ASP A 340 -13.34 -3.52 39.93
N ASP A 341 -13.49 -3.52 41.27
CA ASP A 341 -13.87 -2.33 42.07
C ASP A 341 -12.85 -1.17 41.99
N ASP A 342 -11.56 -1.49 41.78
CA ASP A 342 -10.48 -0.51 41.55
C ASP A 342 -10.27 -0.20 40.04
N GLY A 343 -11.03 -0.83 39.15
CA GLY A 343 -10.86 -0.75 37.69
C GLY A 343 -11.57 0.44 37.03
N PRO A 344 -11.16 0.84 35.81
CA PRO A 344 -11.79 1.94 35.10
C PRO A 344 -13.19 1.55 34.58
N ASN A 345 -14.20 2.37 34.88
CA ASN A 345 -15.59 2.15 34.48
C ASN A 345 -15.77 2.23 32.95
N ARG A 346 -15.63 1.09 32.28
CA ARG A 346 -15.74 0.93 30.83
C ARG A 346 -16.86 -0.04 30.43
N VAL A 347 -17.37 0.14 29.23
CA VAL A 347 -18.38 -0.74 28.63
C VAL A 347 -17.77 -2.01 28.03
N SER A 348 -18.50 -3.12 28.03
CA SER A 348 -18.16 -4.36 27.32
C SER A 348 -18.31 -4.24 25.80
N ALA A 349 -17.53 -5.02 25.05
CA ALA A 349 -17.69 -5.22 23.61
C ALA A 349 -19.12 -5.68 23.22
N ALA A 350 -19.82 -6.39 24.12
CA ALA A 350 -21.21 -6.80 23.93
C ALA A 350 -22.18 -5.64 23.67
N ALA A 351 -21.86 -4.42 24.12
CA ALA A 351 -22.68 -3.24 23.87
C ALA A 351 -22.76 -2.87 22.37
N VAL A 352 -21.71 -3.14 21.59
CA VAL A 352 -21.69 -2.87 20.13
C VAL A 352 -22.82 -3.62 19.42
N VAL A 353 -23.03 -4.88 19.81
CA VAL A 353 -23.95 -5.81 19.13
C VAL A 353 -25.28 -5.97 19.85
N SER A 354 -25.45 -5.36 21.02
CA SER A 354 -26.66 -5.45 21.86
C SER A 354 -27.95 -5.17 21.09
N ALA A 355 -29.01 -5.92 21.44
CA ALA A 355 -30.26 -5.93 20.70
C ALA A 355 -30.87 -4.51 20.57
N GLY A 356 -30.99 -4.03 19.33
CA GLY A 356 -31.55 -2.72 19.00
C GLY A 356 -30.53 -1.57 18.90
N ARG A 357 -29.27 -1.75 19.32
CA ARG A 357 -28.24 -0.70 19.34
C ARG A 357 -27.89 -0.20 17.93
N PHE A 358 -27.31 -1.07 17.11
CA PHE A 358 -27.00 -0.80 15.70
C PHE A 358 -27.79 -1.80 14.82
N PRO A 359 -29.10 -1.59 14.61
CA PRO A 359 -30.00 -2.59 14.03
C PRO A 359 -29.78 -2.84 12.53
N ARG A 360 -28.97 -2.00 11.87
CA ARG A 360 -28.54 -2.18 10.47
C ARG A 360 -27.10 -2.65 10.31
N LEU A 361 -26.39 -2.95 11.40
CA LEU A 361 -24.97 -3.32 11.35
C LEU A 361 -24.75 -4.59 10.51
N ARG A 362 -23.92 -4.44 9.47
CA ARG A 362 -23.57 -5.45 8.46
C ARG A 362 -22.06 -5.73 8.44
N ALA A 363 -21.21 -4.79 8.81
CA ALA A 363 -19.78 -4.99 8.95
C ALA A 363 -19.29 -4.44 10.29
N LEU A 364 -18.59 -5.28 11.06
CA LEU A 364 -18.00 -4.91 12.35
C LEU A 364 -16.54 -5.37 12.41
N ASN A 365 -15.63 -4.41 12.48
CA ASN A 365 -14.21 -4.66 12.64
C ASN A 365 -13.74 -4.19 14.03
N LEU A 366 -13.48 -5.16 14.91
CA LEU A 366 -12.86 -4.99 16.23
C LEU A 366 -11.44 -5.58 16.26
N SER A 367 -10.78 -5.71 15.10
CA SER A 367 -9.46 -6.36 15.05
C SER A 367 -8.38 -5.57 15.80
N SER A 368 -7.50 -6.28 16.50
CA SER A 368 -6.42 -5.76 17.35
C SER A 368 -6.90 -4.79 18.44
N THR A 369 -8.09 -5.03 19.02
CA THR A 369 -8.65 -4.21 20.10
C THR A 369 -8.29 -4.62 21.53
N ARG A 370 -7.40 -5.64 21.68
CA ARG A 370 -7.08 -6.34 22.95
C ARG A 370 -8.31 -6.93 23.66
N MET A 371 -9.29 -7.40 22.89
CA MET A 371 -10.50 -8.07 23.41
C MET A 371 -10.18 -9.44 24.03
N SER A 372 -10.47 -9.63 25.32
CA SER A 372 -10.19 -10.88 26.05
C SER A 372 -11.14 -12.03 25.69
N SER A 373 -10.85 -13.25 26.19
CA SER A 373 -11.77 -14.40 26.18
C SER A 373 -13.09 -14.04 26.89
N GLU A 374 -13.02 -13.44 28.10
CA GLU A 374 -14.19 -12.99 28.89
C GLU A 374 -15.09 -12.03 28.11
N GLU A 375 -14.52 -11.01 27.45
CA GLU A 375 -15.25 -10.08 26.57
C GLU A 375 -15.85 -10.76 25.33
N THR A 376 -15.17 -11.79 24.82
CA THR A 376 -15.64 -12.55 23.66
C THR A 376 -16.80 -13.47 24.02
N VAL A 377 -16.86 -13.99 25.25
CA VAL A 377 -18.03 -14.70 25.78
C VAL A 377 -19.26 -13.77 25.81
N GLU A 378 -19.13 -12.58 26.40
CA GLU A 378 -20.26 -11.64 26.50
C GLU A 378 -20.71 -11.10 25.14
N PHE A 379 -19.77 -10.81 24.24
CA PHE A 379 -20.07 -10.44 22.87
C PHE A 379 -20.83 -11.55 22.11
N ALA A 380 -20.40 -12.80 22.26
CA ALA A 380 -21.08 -13.95 21.66
C ALA A 380 -22.46 -14.24 22.29
N ASN A 381 -22.60 -14.04 23.60
CA ASN A 381 -23.88 -14.11 24.31
C ASN A 381 -24.89 -13.12 23.71
N ALA A 382 -24.51 -11.86 23.52
CA ALA A 382 -25.35 -10.83 22.90
C ALA A 382 -25.76 -11.16 21.45
N LEU A 383 -24.84 -11.71 20.63
CA LEU A 383 -25.18 -12.19 19.28
C LEU A 383 -26.19 -13.35 19.31
N ARG A 384 -26.00 -14.34 20.19
CA ARG A 384 -26.89 -15.49 20.36
C ARG A 384 -28.32 -15.06 20.77
N GLU A 385 -28.44 -13.99 21.54
CA GLU A 385 -29.74 -13.45 21.98
C GLU A 385 -30.50 -12.70 20.87
N GLY A 386 -29.84 -12.37 19.77
CA GLY A 386 -30.42 -11.68 18.61
C GLY A 386 -29.79 -10.30 18.32
N GLY A 387 -28.63 -10.02 18.90
CA GLY A 387 -27.80 -8.89 18.56
C GLY A 387 -27.33 -8.88 17.10
N ALA A 388 -27.09 -7.68 16.56
CA ALA A 388 -26.64 -7.41 15.18
C ALA A 388 -27.18 -8.40 14.10
N PRO A 389 -28.50 -8.53 13.90
CA PRO A 389 -29.11 -9.61 13.13
C PRO A 389 -28.87 -9.55 11.60
N LEU A 390 -28.22 -8.50 11.11
CA LEU A 390 -27.85 -8.32 9.70
C LEU A 390 -26.33 -8.44 9.46
N LEU A 391 -25.55 -8.90 10.45
CA LEU A 391 -24.09 -8.96 10.36
C LEU A 391 -23.61 -9.90 9.23
N GLU A 392 -22.83 -9.34 8.31
CA GLU A 392 -22.24 -9.99 7.12
C GLU A 392 -20.72 -10.16 7.23
N ASP A 393 -20.00 -9.23 7.84
CA ASP A 393 -18.55 -9.30 8.08
C ASP A 393 -18.26 -9.05 9.56
N LEU A 394 -17.53 -9.97 10.19
CA LEU A 394 -17.09 -9.88 11.57
C LEU A 394 -15.59 -10.17 11.65
N ASP A 395 -14.82 -9.20 12.14
CA ASP A 395 -13.40 -9.37 12.39
C ASP A 395 -13.04 -9.08 13.85
N LEU A 396 -12.57 -10.11 14.56
CA LEU A 396 -12.04 -10.04 15.92
C LEU A 396 -10.54 -10.38 15.96
N SER A 397 -9.89 -10.52 14.79
CA SER A 397 -8.49 -10.92 14.66
C SER A 397 -7.55 -9.98 15.42
N GLY A 398 -6.42 -10.45 15.91
CA GLY A 398 -5.38 -9.63 16.50
C GLY A 398 -5.03 -10.04 17.91
N LYS A 399 -3.81 -9.70 18.31
CA LYS A 399 -3.24 -10.11 19.59
C LYS A 399 -3.89 -9.34 20.72
N SER A 400 -4.56 -10.06 21.61
CA SER A 400 -4.58 -9.64 23.02
C SER A 400 -3.33 -10.20 23.69
N GLU A 401 -2.82 -9.47 24.67
CA GLU A 401 -1.85 -10.04 25.62
C GLU A 401 -2.61 -10.91 26.62
N ALA A 402 -2.02 -12.05 27.00
CA ALA A 402 -2.51 -12.85 28.11
C ALA A 402 -2.07 -12.15 29.40
N VAL A 403 -3.00 -11.43 30.05
CA VAL A 403 -2.74 -10.71 31.30
C VAL A 403 -2.69 -11.73 32.44
N GLU A 404 -1.54 -11.84 33.11
CA GLU A 404 -1.34 -12.79 34.22
C GLU A 404 -2.41 -12.57 35.31
N GLY A 405 -3.20 -13.61 35.61
CA GLY A 405 -4.25 -13.58 36.64
C GLY A 405 -5.67 -13.32 36.14
N TRP A 406 -5.89 -13.07 34.84
CA TRP A 406 -7.21 -13.20 34.23
C TRP A 406 -7.53 -14.69 33.99
N GLY A 407 -8.81 -15.07 33.85
CA GLY A 407 -9.24 -16.46 33.91
C GLY A 407 -8.59 -17.38 32.86
N GLU A 408 -8.16 -18.58 33.28
CA GLU A 408 -7.48 -19.60 32.46
C GLU A 408 -8.39 -20.30 31.41
N ASP A 409 -9.67 -19.93 31.34
CA ASP A 409 -10.66 -20.52 30.44
C ASP A 409 -10.71 -19.81 29.07
N ASP A 410 -10.03 -20.39 28.07
CA ASP A 410 -10.05 -19.96 26.65
C ASP A 410 -11.37 -20.33 25.93
N VAL A 411 -12.50 -19.90 26.50
CA VAL A 411 -13.86 -20.22 26.05
C VAL A 411 -14.54 -19.11 25.24
N GLY A 412 -13.87 -17.98 24.98
CA GLY A 412 -14.40 -16.88 24.16
C GLY A 412 -14.85 -17.33 22.77
N ILE A 413 -13.96 -17.98 22.02
CA ILE A 413 -14.28 -18.52 20.68
C ILE A 413 -15.29 -19.68 20.75
N GLN A 414 -15.29 -20.47 21.83
CA GLN A 414 -16.30 -21.51 22.07
C GLN A 414 -17.72 -20.91 22.18
N ALA A 415 -17.86 -19.78 22.88
CA ALA A 415 -19.12 -19.04 22.95
C ALA A 415 -19.53 -18.49 21.58
N LEU A 416 -18.57 -18.01 20.78
CA LEU A 416 -18.83 -17.53 19.41
C LEU A 416 -19.28 -18.67 18.47
N ALA A 417 -18.70 -19.86 18.58
CA ALA A 417 -19.17 -21.06 17.88
C ALA A 417 -20.61 -21.40 18.26
N ASN A 418 -20.95 -21.36 19.55
CA ASN A 418 -22.33 -21.54 20.03
C ASN A 418 -23.29 -20.46 19.48
N ALA A 419 -22.81 -19.23 19.24
CA ALA A 419 -23.60 -18.17 18.59
C ALA A 419 -23.83 -18.43 17.09
N LEU A 420 -22.86 -19.01 16.36
CA LEU A 420 -23.06 -19.47 14.97
C LEU A 420 -24.10 -20.62 14.93
N SER A 421 -23.97 -21.60 15.82
CA SER A 421 -24.92 -22.71 16.01
C SER A 421 -26.31 -22.29 16.52
N SER A 422 -26.53 -21.01 16.83
CA SER A 422 -27.87 -20.47 17.14
C SER A 422 -28.71 -20.19 15.88
N GLY A 423 -28.08 -20.00 14.72
CA GLY A 423 -28.74 -19.55 13.49
C GLY A 423 -29.18 -18.08 13.47
N ARG A 424 -28.83 -17.28 14.50
CA ARG A 424 -29.01 -15.81 14.47
C ARG A 424 -28.13 -15.15 13.40
N LEU A 425 -26.92 -15.67 13.21
CA LEU A 425 -25.89 -15.13 12.32
C LEU A 425 -26.03 -15.66 10.87
N SER A 426 -27.26 -15.86 10.39
CA SER A 426 -27.52 -16.55 9.11
C SER A 426 -27.04 -15.77 7.87
N HIS A 427 -26.86 -14.45 8.00
CA HIS A 427 -26.32 -13.56 6.96
C HIS A 427 -24.80 -13.42 6.96
N LEU A 428 -24.07 -14.05 7.90
CA LEU A 428 -22.63 -13.90 8.04
C LEU A 428 -21.89 -14.50 6.82
N LYS A 429 -21.07 -13.69 6.16
CA LYS A 429 -20.30 -14.00 4.95
C LYS A 429 -18.80 -14.10 5.24
N ARG A 430 -18.28 -13.35 6.21
CA ARG A 430 -16.87 -13.41 6.62
C ARG A 430 -16.74 -13.45 8.15
N LEU A 431 -15.80 -14.28 8.62
CA LEU A 431 -15.36 -14.36 10.00
C LEU A 431 -13.82 -14.36 10.07
N GLY A 432 -13.24 -13.33 10.68
CA GLY A 432 -11.79 -13.18 10.92
C GLY A 432 -11.42 -13.37 12.39
N LEU A 433 -10.54 -14.33 12.67
CA LEU A 433 -10.05 -14.77 13.98
C LEU A 433 -8.53 -15.09 13.95
N ILE A 434 -7.74 -14.34 13.17
CA ILE A 434 -6.27 -14.52 13.09
C ILE A 434 -5.60 -13.93 14.34
N HIS A 435 -4.50 -14.52 14.83
CA HIS A 435 -3.72 -14.05 16.00
C HIS A 435 -4.51 -13.94 17.33
N ARG A 436 -5.69 -14.57 17.43
CA ARG A 436 -6.45 -14.73 18.68
C ARG A 436 -5.71 -15.67 19.64
N TYR A 437 -5.55 -15.29 20.91
CA TYR A 437 -4.87 -16.14 21.89
C TYR A 437 -5.76 -17.30 22.37
N ASP A 438 -7.05 -17.03 22.55
CA ASP A 438 -8.13 -17.98 22.90
C ASP A 438 -8.58 -18.86 21.72
N PHE A 439 -7.83 -18.86 20.61
CA PHE A 439 -8.02 -19.78 19.50
C PHE A 439 -7.15 -21.04 19.69
N VAL A 440 -7.56 -21.81 20.69
CA VAL A 440 -7.02 -23.11 21.11
C VAL A 440 -7.58 -24.28 20.29
N VAL A 441 -7.10 -25.53 20.50
CA VAL A 441 -7.57 -26.73 19.78
C VAL A 441 -9.11 -26.87 19.84
N ASN A 442 -9.69 -26.73 21.04
CA ASN A 442 -11.13 -26.85 21.27
C ASN A 442 -11.95 -25.80 20.49
N ALA A 443 -11.41 -24.58 20.38
CA ALA A 443 -12.03 -23.48 19.65
C ALA A 443 -12.10 -23.75 18.14
N LEU A 444 -11.03 -24.33 17.56
CA LEU A 444 -11.06 -24.75 16.15
C LEU A 444 -12.09 -25.86 15.92
N GLN A 445 -12.14 -26.87 16.79
CA GLN A 445 -13.09 -27.98 16.67
C GLN A 445 -14.53 -27.44 16.65
N SER A 446 -14.94 -26.73 17.69
CA SER A 446 -16.32 -26.29 17.85
C SER A 446 -16.74 -25.24 16.81
N LEU A 447 -15.81 -24.40 16.33
CA LEU A 447 -16.09 -23.51 15.20
C LEU A 447 -16.51 -24.31 13.95
N PHE A 448 -15.80 -25.37 13.60
CA PHE A 448 -16.12 -26.18 12.43
C PHE A 448 -17.29 -27.15 12.65
N GLU A 449 -17.56 -27.57 13.89
CA GLU A 449 -18.84 -28.20 14.24
C GLU A 449 -20.03 -27.26 14.01
N ALA A 450 -19.91 -25.99 14.43
CA ALA A 450 -20.94 -24.97 14.23
C ALA A 450 -21.13 -24.54 12.76
N VAL A 451 -20.07 -24.62 11.94
CA VAL A 451 -20.18 -24.50 10.47
C VAL A 451 -20.87 -25.73 9.87
N ALA A 452 -20.56 -26.94 10.36
CA ALA A 452 -21.19 -28.16 9.88
C ALA A 452 -22.70 -28.24 10.21
N ASP A 453 -23.15 -27.58 11.28
CA ASP A 453 -24.57 -27.35 11.60
C ASP A 453 -25.35 -26.70 10.42
N GLY A 454 -24.67 -25.96 9.53
CA GLY A 454 -25.26 -25.37 8.32
C GLY A 454 -26.17 -24.16 8.59
N LYS A 455 -26.14 -23.61 9.81
CA LYS A 455 -27.01 -22.50 10.27
C LYS A 455 -26.49 -21.11 9.87
N THR A 456 -25.30 -21.03 9.29
CA THR A 456 -24.65 -19.83 8.73
C THR A 456 -24.50 -19.98 7.20
N PRO A 457 -25.61 -20.14 6.46
CA PRO A 457 -25.58 -20.68 5.10
C PRO A 457 -24.95 -19.76 4.06
N ASP A 458 -24.70 -18.48 4.34
CA ASP A 458 -24.07 -17.51 3.41
C ASP A 458 -22.58 -17.29 3.64
N LEU A 459 -21.95 -18.07 4.52
CA LEU A 459 -20.52 -17.98 4.87
C LEU A 459 -19.62 -18.28 3.65
N ARG A 460 -18.73 -17.33 3.34
CA ARG A 460 -17.81 -17.33 2.19
C ARG A 460 -16.33 -17.26 2.58
N ALA A 461 -16.03 -16.72 3.75
CA ALA A 461 -14.66 -16.55 4.24
C ALA A 461 -14.55 -16.94 5.72
N ILE A 462 -13.63 -17.86 6.02
CA ILE A 462 -13.20 -18.18 7.38
C ILE A 462 -11.69 -17.98 7.42
N GLU A 463 -11.23 -17.13 8.33
CA GLU A 463 -9.81 -16.82 8.48
C GLU A 463 -9.35 -17.02 9.93
N THR A 464 -8.62 -18.12 10.21
CA THR A 464 -8.22 -18.53 11.57
C THR A 464 -6.72 -18.78 11.68
N GLU A 465 -6.14 -18.41 12.84
CA GLU A 465 -4.77 -18.78 13.23
C GLU A 465 -4.74 -19.15 14.70
N CYS A 466 -4.26 -20.35 15.01
CA CYS A 466 -4.32 -20.95 16.33
C CYS A 466 -3.06 -20.60 17.14
N ALA A 467 -3.23 -20.18 18.39
CA ALA A 467 -2.12 -19.69 19.22
C ALA A 467 -1.45 -20.78 20.07
N GLU A 468 -2.14 -21.88 20.36
CA GLU A 468 -1.70 -22.90 21.30
C GLU A 468 -0.47 -23.66 20.77
N THR A 469 0.65 -23.61 21.49
CA THR A 469 1.94 -24.11 21.01
C THR A 469 2.21 -25.55 21.46
N GLY A 470 2.40 -26.44 20.49
CA GLY A 470 2.84 -27.83 20.71
C GLY A 470 1.74 -28.87 20.90
N GLU A 471 0.46 -28.47 20.92
CA GLU A 471 -0.68 -29.39 21.04
C GLU A 471 -1.05 -30.11 19.74
N ASN A 472 -1.83 -31.20 19.85
CA ASN A 472 -2.28 -31.99 18.69
C ASN A 472 -3.63 -31.51 18.15
N TYR A 473 -3.65 -31.08 16.89
CA TYR A 473 -4.84 -30.55 16.22
C TYR A 473 -5.67 -31.62 15.47
N ASP A 474 -5.30 -32.90 15.48
CA ASP A 474 -5.98 -33.95 14.69
C ASP A 474 -7.51 -34.03 14.91
N GLU A 475 -7.99 -34.00 16.16
CA GLU A 475 -9.43 -34.16 16.45
C GLU A 475 -10.23 -32.91 16.02
N ALA A 476 -9.69 -31.72 16.25
CA ALA A 476 -10.23 -30.48 15.72
C ALA A 476 -10.20 -30.44 14.18
N MET A 477 -9.20 -31.06 13.57
CA MET A 477 -9.09 -31.18 12.12
C MET A 477 -10.14 -32.12 11.54
N GLU A 478 -10.51 -33.21 12.20
CA GLU A 478 -11.60 -34.08 11.74
C GLU A 478 -12.97 -33.35 11.74
N ALA A 479 -13.19 -32.36 12.62
CA ALA A 479 -14.36 -31.48 12.51
C ALA A 479 -14.35 -30.64 11.21
N VAL A 480 -13.18 -30.14 10.80
CA VAL A 480 -12.99 -29.46 9.50
C VAL A 480 -13.22 -30.45 8.34
N VAL A 481 -12.58 -31.62 8.36
CA VAL A 481 -12.72 -32.69 7.35
C VAL A 481 -14.18 -33.05 7.16
N ARG A 482 -14.94 -33.19 8.25
CA ARG A 482 -16.37 -33.47 8.24
C ARG A 482 -17.20 -32.31 7.65
N ALA A 483 -16.95 -31.07 8.07
CA ALA A 483 -17.62 -29.89 7.51
C ALA A 483 -17.38 -29.73 6.00
N VAL A 484 -16.17 -30.06 5.53
CA VAL A 484 -15.82 -30.13 4.11
C VAL A 484 -16.54 -31.29 3.42
N GLY A 485 -16.41 -32.52 3.94
CA GLY A 485 -16.95 -33.74 3.33
C GLY A 485 -18.48 -33.80 3.26
N GLU A 486 -19.18 -33.19 4.22
CA GLU A 486 -20.64 -32.99 4.20
C GLU A 486 -21.10 -31.89 3.21
N GLY A 487 -20.17 -31.18 2.54
CA GLY A 487 -20.47 -30.08 1.62
C GLY A 487 -20.97 -28.80 2.29
N LYS A 488 -20.87 -28.69 3.62
CA LYS A 488 -21.38 -27.55 4.41
C LYS A 488 -20.61 -26.26 4.11
N VAL A 489 -19.33 -26.39 3.76
CA VAL A 489 -18.46 -25.32 3.28
C VAL A 489 -18.63 -25.00 1.78
N GLY A 490 -19.64 -25.55 1.09
CA GLY A 490 -19.75 -25.47 -0.38
C GLY A 490 -19.80 -24.06 -0.98
N LYS A 491 -20.13 -23.03 -0.19
CA LYS A 491 -20.06 -21.60 -0.58
C LYS A 491 -18.76 -20.89 -0.18
N ILE A 492 -17.85 -21.52 0.57
CA ILE A 492 -16.61 -20.88 1.03
C ILE A 492 -15.70 -20.62 -0.18
N GLU A 493 -15.41 -19.34 -0.42
CA GLU A 493 -14.50 -18.84 -1.44
C GLU A 493 -13.08 -18.65 -0.87
N ASN A 494 -12.94 -18.33 0.42
CA ASN A 494 -11.67 -18.14 1.11
C ASN A 494 -11.59 -18.99 2.39
N LEU A 495 -10.60 -19.88 2.47
CA LEU A 495 -10.31 -20.66 3.68
C LEU A 495 -8.85 -20.45 4.09
N VAL A 496 -8.64 -19.89 5.29
CA VAL A 496 -7.31 -19.79 5.93
C VAL A 496 -7.34 -20.60 7.22
N LEU A 497 -6.57 -21.69 7.24
CA LEU A 497 -6.33 -22.51 8.44
C LEU A 497 -4.84 -22.48 8.75
N ASP A 498 -4.50 -21.89 9.89
CA ASP A 498 -3.13 -21.82 10.37
C ASP A 498 -3.04 -22.49 11.73
N VAL A 499 -2.55 -23.74 11.73
CA VAL A 499 -2.34 -24.58 12.92
C VAL A 499 -0.85 -24.72 13.24
N PHE A 500 -0.02 -23.80 12.73
CA PHE A 500 1.45 -23.90 12.75
C PHE A 500 2.09 -23.78 14.14
N SER A 501 1.32 -23.37 15.15
CA SER A 501 1.74 -23.33 16.55
C SER A 501 1.81 -24.73 17.17
N GLY A 502 0.88 -25.62 16.78
CA GLY A 502 0.83 -27.01 17.22
C GLY A 502 1.32 -28.00 16.16
N TYR A 503 0.87 -29.24 16.29
CA TYR A 503 1.17 -30.33 15.37
C TYR A 503 -0.10 -30.90 14.74
N LEU A 504 0.02 -31.32 13.48
CA LEU A 504 -1.02 -32.01 12.74
C LEU A 504 -0.43 -33.21 12.00
N ARG A 505 -1.00 -34.42 12.23
CA ARG A 505 -0.51 -35.64 11.58
C ARG A 505 -0.83 -35.66 10.09
N ALA A 506 0.01 -36.36 9.35
CA ALA A 506 -0.13 -36.57 7.93
C ALA A 506 -1.49 -37.20 7.57
N ALA A 507 -2.00 -38.14 8.36
CA ALA A 507 -3.32 -38.74 8.16
C ALA A 507 -4.45 -37.69 8.07
N SER A 508 -4.44 -36.72 8.98
CA SER A 508 -5.44 -35.64 9.11
C SER A 508 -5.39 -34.68 7.92
N VAL A 509 -4.19 -34.27 7.49
CA VAL A 509 -3.98 -33.47 6.27
C VAL A 509 -4.42 -34.25 5.01
N SER A 510 -4.13 -35.55 4.98
CA SER A 510 -4.51 -36.46 3.88
C SER A 510 -6.04 -36.58 3.77
N SER A 511 -6.74 -36.63 4.92
CA SER A 511 -8.20 -36.64 4.98
C SER A 511 -8.83 -35.31 4.57
N LEU A 512 -8.25 -34.16 4.95
CA LEU A 512 -8.65 -32.85 4.41
C LEU A 512 -8.53 -32.83 2.89
N GLY A 513 -7.40 -33.29 2.36
CA GLY A 513 -7.16 -33.38 0.93
C GLY A 513 -8.25 -34.15 0.18
N ARG A 514 -8.55 -35.37 0.64
CA ARG A 514 -9.66 -36.17 0.09
C ARG A 514 -11.02 -35.50 0.23
N ALA A 515 -11.29 -34.80 1.35
CA ALA A 515 -12.54 -34.06 1.55
C ALA A 515 -12.67 -32.86 0.59
N LEU A 516 -11.60 -32.09 0.35
CA LEU A 516 -11.57 -31.04 -0.66
C LEU A 516 -11.79 -31.63 -2.07
N GLY A 517 -11.19 -32.78 -2.35
CA GLY A 517 -11.33 -33.52 -3.60
C GLY A 517 -12.74 -34.05 -3.90
N SER A 518 -13.60 -34.21 -2.88
CA SER A 518 -14.97 -34.74 -3.06
C SER A 518 -15.94 -33.75 -3.72
N GLY A 519 -15.55 -32.48 -3.87
CA GLY A 519 -16.42 -31.39 -4.34
C GLY A 519 -17.06 -30.58 -3.21
N GLY A 520 -16.83 -30.95 -1.95
CA GLY A 520 -17.40 -30.31 -0.77
C GLY A 520 -17.04 -28.83 -0.57
N ALA A 521 -15.94 -28.38 -1.20
CA ALA A 521 -15.47 -26.99 -1.22
C ALA A 521 -15.43 -26.40 -2.64
N SER A 522 -16.41 -26.73 -3.49
CA SER A 522 -16.39 -26.38 -4.93
C SER A 522 -16.38 -24.88 -5.27
N SER A 523 -16.76 -24.00 -4.34
CA SER A 523 -16.62 -22.53 -4.51
C SER A 523 -15.23 -21.97 -4.18
N LEU A 524 -14.31 -22.78 -3.67
CA LEU A 524 -13.06 -22.32 -3.07
C LEU A 524 -12.12 -21.69 -4.10
N ARG A 525 -11.74 -20.43 -3.85
CA ARG A 525 -10.83 -19.60 -4.67
C ARG A 525 -9.46 -19.42 -4.04
N LYS A 526 -9.41 -19.31 -2.71
CA LYS A 526 -8.19 -19.12 -1.93
C LYS A 526 -8.12 -20.18 -0.82
N LEU A 527 -7.08 -21.00 -0.85
CA LEU A 527 -6.77 -21.96 0.20
C LEU A 527 -5.41 -21.60 0.80
N LYS A 528 -5.39 -21.28 2.10
CA LYS A 528 -4.16 -21.10 2.87
C LYS A 528 -4.12 -22.12 4.00
N LEU A 529 -3.08 -22.93 4.01
CA LEU A 529 -2.84 -23.96 5.02
C LEU A 529 -1.42 -23.79 5.58
N LYS A 530 -1.27 -23.66 6.90
CA LYS A 530 0.03 -23.81 7.57
C LYS A 530 -0.04 -24.88 8.65
N TRP A 531 0.97 -25.76 8.70
CA TRP A 531 1.09 -26.78 9.75
C TRP A 531 2.54 -27.24 9.95
N GLU A 532 2.84 -27.71 11.16
CA GLU A 532 3.99 -28.56 11.47
C GLU A 532 3.48 -30.00 11.71
N SER A 533 4.23 -31.01 11.28
CA SER A 533 3.88 -32.42 11.54
C SER A 533 4.80 -33.02 12.60
N PRO A 534 4.28 -33.90 13.49
CA PRO A 534 5.06 -34.43 14.60
C PRO A 534 6.17 -35.37 14.12
N ARG A 535 7.25 -35.49 14.91
CA ARG A 535 8.45 -36.26 14.53
C ARG A 535 8.26 -37.77 14.54
N GLU A 536 7.20 -38.25 15.19
CA GLU A 536 6.89 -39.66 15.41
C GLU A 536 5.71 -40.14 14.55
N ASP A 537 5.33 -39.36 13.52
CA ASP A 537 4.35 -39.74 12.51
C ASP A 537 4.86 -40.93 11.68
N GLU A 538 3.98 -41.88 11.35
CA GLU A 538 4.32 -43.09 10.60
C GLU A 538 4.50 -42.84 9.09
N SER A 539 3.86 -41.80 8.53
CA SER A 539 3.97 -41.41 7.11
C SER A 539 3.94 -39.87 7.00
N PRO A 540 4.98 -39.16 7.49
CA PRO A 540 4.96 -37.69 7.62
C PRO A 540 4.86 -36.92 6.28
N GLY A 541 4.99 -37.59 5.13
CA GLY A 541 4.71 -37.02 3.80
C GLY A 541 3.31 -37.33 3.25
N GLY A 542 2.64 -38.41 3.67
CA GLY A 542 1.36 -38.87 3.12
C GLY A 542 0.19 -37.87 3.24
N GLY A 543 0.35 -36.84 4.09
CA GLY A 543 -0.54 -35.68 4.17
C GLY A 543 -0.49 -34.80 2.94
N MET A 544 0.71 -34.50 2.44
CA MET A 544 0.88 -33.77 1.18
C MET A 544 0.32 -34.56 0.00
N LEU A 545 0.50 -35.89 -0.01
CA LEU A 545 -0.03 -36.74 -1.09
C LEU A 545 -1.56 -36.64 -1.18
N GLY A 546 -2.28 -36.83 -0.06
CA GLY A 546 -3.74 -36.72 -0.04
C GLY A 546 -4.25 -35.31 -0.38
N LEU A 547 -3.51 -34.26 0.00
CA LEU A 547 -3.81 -32.88 -0.41
C LEU A 547 -3.70 -32.70 -1.93
N VAL A 548 -2.68 -33.29 -2.57
CA VAL A 548 -2.51 -33.25 -4.03
C VAL A 548 -3.55 -34.11 -4.75
N GLU A 549 -3.91 -35.30 -4.21
CA GLU A 549 -5.05 -36.09 -4.70
C GLU A 549 -6.33 -35.24 -4.73
N GLY A 550 -6.57 -34.43 -3.68
CA GLY A 550 -7.67 -33.48 -3.60
C GLY A 550 -7.66 -32.41 -4.69
N LEU A 551 -6.49 -31.80 -4.94
CA LEU A 551 -6.29 -30.78 -5.98
C LEU A 551 -6.49 -31.36 -7.40
N VAL A 552 -6.11 -32.61 -7.63
CA VAL A 552 -6.23 -33.30 -8.93
C VAL A 552 -7.63 -33.89 -9.15
N GLY A 553 -8.33 -34.27 -8.08
CA GLY A 553 -9.66 -34.88 -8.14
C GLY A 553 -10.77 -33.98 -8.72
N GLY A 554 -10.49 -32.70 -8.94
CA GLY A 554 -11.42 -31.75 -9.57
C GLY A 554 -12.48 -31.16 -8.62
N GLY A 555 -12.45 -31.50 -7.33
CA GLY A 555 -13.40 -31.00 -6.32
C GLY A 555 -13.29 -29.51 -6.00
N VAL A 556 -12.16 -28.87 -6.31
CA VAL A 556 -11.89 -27.43 -6.10
C VAL A 556 -11.58 -26.70 -7.42
N PRO A 557 -12.53 -26.67 -8.39
CA PRO A 557 -12.26 -26.20 -9.76
C PRO A 557 -12.02 -24.69 -9.88
N LEU A 558 -12.39 -23.90 -8.86
CA LEU A 558 -12.25 -22.45 -8.83
C LEU A 558 -11.01 -21.94 -8.08
N LEU A 559 -10.11 -22.84 -7.66
CA LEU A 559 -8.94 -22.46 -6.85
C LEU A 559 -7.93 -21.65 -7.69
N GLU A 560 -7.74 -20.38 -7.31
CA GLU A 560 -6.88 -19.40 -7.99
C GLU A 560 -5.65 -19.02 -7.15
N ASP A 561 -5.72 -19.13 -5.82
CA ASP A 561 -4.66 -18.79 -4.87
C ASP A 561 -4.43 -19.93 -3.85
N LEU A 562 -3.21 -20.44 -3.78
CA LEU A 562 -2.80 -21.57 -2.93
C LEU A 562 -1.57 -21.19 -2.10
N ASP A 563 -1.71 -21.04 -0.79
CA ASP A 563 -0.63 -20.67 0.15
C ASP A 563 -0.38 -21.81 1.14
N LEU A 564 0.70 -22.58 0.93
CA LEU A 564 1.05 -23.74 1.75
C LEU A 564 2.35 -23.46 2.52
N TYR A 565 2.30 -23.42 3.85
CA TYR A 565 3.50 -23.37 4.70
C TYR A 565 3.64 -24.69 5.47
N VAL A 566 4.59 -25.52 5.03
CA VAL A 566 4.69 -26.92 5.46
C VAL A 566 5.97 -27.13 6.25
N ARG A 567 5.88 -27.80 7.41
CA ARG A 567 7.06 -28.27 8.15
C ARG A 567 6.86 -29.73 8.57
N CYS A 568 7.09 -30.66 7.65
CA CYS A 568 7.05 -32.09 7.90
C CYS A 568 8.39 -32.78 7.56
N VAL A 569 8.43 -34.10 7.78
CA VAL A 569 9.56 -35.00 7.46
C VAL A 569 9.17 -35.87 6.25
N GLY A 570 10.14 -36.39 5.50
CA GLY A 570 9.88 -37.22 4.32
C GLY A 570 9.82 -36.43 3.00
N ALA A 571 9.27 -37.08 1.96
CA ALA A 571 9.32 -36.61 0.57
C ALA A 571 8.00 -36.79 -0.22
N GLU A 572 7.08 -37.60 0.31
CA GLU A 572 5.82 -38.00 -0.35
C GLU A 572 4.91 -36.78 -0.60
N GLY A 573 4.17 -36.77 -1.71
CA GLY A 573 3.33 -35.63 -2.12
C GLY A 573 4.09 -34.45 -2.72
N GLY A 574 5.41 -34.34 -2.50
CA GLY A 574 6.23 -33.27 -3.07
C GLY A 574 6.36 -33.37 -4.59
N ALA A 575 6.65 -34.57 -5.12
CA ALA A 575 6.80 -34.79 -6.55
C ALA A 575 5.46 -34.67 -7.29
N GLU A 576 4.38 -35.12 -6.66
CA GLU A 576 3.03 -35.03 -7.18
C GLU A 576 2.57 -33.56 -7.27
N LEU A 577 2.85 -32.74 -6.24
CA LEU A 577 2.60 -31.30 -6.28
C LEU A 577 3.40 -30.63 -7.41
N GLY A 578 4.69 -30.96 -7.53
CA GLY A 578 5.55 -30.43 -8.58
C GLY A 578 5.08 -30.81 -9.98
N GLU A 579 4.57 -32.03 -10.17
CA GLU A 579 3.98 -32.45 -11.44
C GLU A 579 2.71 -31.64 -11.73
N VAL A 580 1.79 -31.46 -10.77
CA VAL A 580 0.55 -30.70 -10.95
C VAL A 580 0.84 -29.25 -11.38
N LEU A 581 1.80 -28.60 -10.72
CA LEU A 581 2.23 -27.24 -11.01
C LEU A 581 2.91 -27.10 -12.39
N SER A 582 3.69 -28.09 -12.83
CA SER A 582 4.43 -28.06 -14.09
C SER A 582 3.67 -28.58 -15.31
N THR A 583 2.66 -29.43 -15.11
CA THR A 583 1.82 -30.01 -16.20
C THR A 583 0.54 -29.23 -16.45
N GLY A 584 0.09 -28.40 -15.51
CA GLY A 584 -1.16 -27.64 -15.63
C GLY A 584 -2.42 -28.43 -15.25
N LYS A 585 -2.28 -29.56 -14.52
CA LYS A 585 -3.40 -30.37 -14.01
C LYS A 585 -4.40 -29.56 -13.15
N ALA A 586 -3.95 -28.47 -12.52
CA ALA A 586 -4.79 -27.48 -11.83
C ALA A 586 -4.80 -26.15 -12.62
N PRO A 587 -5.61 -26.03 -13.71
CA PRO A 587 -5.50 -24.92 -14.67
C PRO A 587 -5.98 -23.56 -14.15
N SER A 588 -6.71 -23.54 -13.03
CA SER A 588 -7.25 -22.32 -12.42
C SER A 588 -6.21 -21.54 -11.60
N LEU A 589 -5.11 -22.17 -11.18
CA LEU A 589 -4.11 -21.56 -10.30
C LEU A 589 -3.43 -20.34 -10.94
N ARG A 590 -3.46 -19.20 -10.23
CA ARG A 590 -2.79 -17.95 -10.59
C ARG A 590 -1.67 -17.59 -9.62
N ARG A 591 -1.87 -17.80 -8.32
CA ARG A 591 -0.86 -17.59 -7.28
C ARG A 591 -0.61 -18.90 -6.54
N VAL A 592 0.66 -19.23 -6.35
CA VAL A 592 1.10 -20.37 -5.54
C VAL A 592 2.21 -19.89 -4.62
N SER A 593 1.96 -19.87 -3.31
CA SER A 593 2.92 -19.52 -2.26
C SER A 593 3.33 -20.79 -1.52
N LEU A 594 4.65 -21.07 -1.47
CA LEU A 594 5.19 -22.28 -0.85
C LEU A 594 6.22 -21.92 0.23
N GLY A 595 5.82 -22.01 1.50
CA GLY A 595 6.72 -22.05 2.65
C GLY A 595 7.31 -23.45 2.80
N TRP A 596 8.40 -23.74 2.09
CA TRP A 596 8.91 -25.10 1.89
C TRP A 596 10.16 -25.43 2.73
N PRO A 597 10.23 -26.60 3.37
CA PRO A 597 11.40 -27.00 4.15
C PRO A 597 12.54 -27.43 3.22
N VAL A 598 13.78 -27.09 3.58
CA VAL A 598 15.00 -27.55 2.89
C VAL A 598 15.31 -29.00 3.31
N SER A 599 14.46 -29.93 2.88
CA SER A 599 14.49 -31.37 3.17
C SER A 599 14.26 -32.19 1.89
N GLU A 600 14.06 -33.51 1.99
CA GLU A 600 13.70 -34.32 0.83
C GLU A 600 12.35 -33.96 0.18
N LEU A 601 11.47 -33.24 0.90
CA LEU A 601 10.25 -32.67 0.31
C LEU A 601 10.57 -31.59 -0.75
N LEU A 602 11.68 -30.85 -0.59
CA LEU A 602 12.18 -29.97 -1.64
C LEU A 602 12.84 -30.76 -2.77
N SER A 603 13.57 -31.84 -2.46
CA SER A 603 14.15 -32.75 -3.47
C SER A 603 13.07 -33.35 -4.39
N ALA A 604 11.94 -33.77 -3.82
CA ALA A 604 10.81 -34.34 -4.55
C ALA A 604 10.03 -33.28 -5.34
N LEU A 605 9.74 -32.11 -4.73
CA LEU A 605 9.12 -30.97 -5.44
C LEU A 605 9.90 -30.60 -6.71
N CYS A 606 11.23 -30.61 -6.64
CA CYS A 606 12.10 -30.34 -7.78
C CYS A 606 12.04 -31.43 -8.86
N GLU A 607 11.94 -32.72 -8.50
CA GLU A 607 11.71 -33.80 -9.47
C GLU A 607 10.38 -33.64 -10.18
N GLY A 608 9.29 -33.40 -9.43
CA GLY A 608 7.96 -33.15 -9.96
C GLY A 608 7.90 -31.96 -10.92
N LEU A 609 8.52 -30.84 -10.55
CA LEU A 609 8.62 -29.63 -11.39
C LEU A 609 9.37 -29.89 -12.70
N CYS A 610 10.23 -30.91 -12.78
CA CYS A 610 10.93 -31.29 -13.99
C CYS A 610 10.11 -32.19 -14.93
N VAL A 611 8.98 -32.76 -14.48
CA VAL A 611 8.13 -33.62 -15.31
C VAL A 611 7.43 -32.80 -16.40
N GLY A 612 6.62 -31.82 -16.00
CA GLY A 612 5.80 -31.02 -16.91
C GLY A 612 6.53 -29.86 -17.59
N SER A 613 5.97 -29.39 -18.71
CA SER A 613 6.47 -28.24 -19.48
C SER A 613 5.34 -27.27 -19.86
N SER A 614 4.17 -27.42 -19.26
CA SER A 614 2.92 -26.71 -19.55
C SER A 614 2.23 -26.19 -18.28
N PRO A 615 2.92 -25.39 -17.43
CA PRO A 615 2.29 -24.78 -16.26
C PRO A 615 1.14 -23.85 -16.68
N PRO A 616 0.16 -23.55 -15.81
CA PRO A 616 -0.94 -22.65 -16.15
C PRO A 616 -0.38 -21.27 -16.55
N PRO A 617 -0.79 -20.68 -17.70
CA PRO A 617 -0.02 -19.62 -18.36
C PRO A 617 0.04 -18.29 -17.58
N GLN A 618 -0.87 -18.09 -16.64
CA GLN A 618 -0.91 -16.92 -15.76
C GLN A 618 -0.36 -17.20 -14.35
N MET A 619 0.03 -18.44 -14.05
CA MET A 619 0.52 -18.82 -12.71
C MET A 619 1.81 -18.08 -12.38
N ARG A 620 1.92 -17.62 -11.13
CA ARG A 620 3.15 -17.10 -10.52
C ARG A 620 3.38 -17.80 -9.20
N MET A 621 4.63 -18.22 -8.98
CA MET A 621 5.01 -18.93 -7.76
C MET A 621 5.95 -18.09 -6.90
N ASP A 622 5.64 -17.98 -5.61
CA ASP A 622 6.44 -17.33 -4.59
C ASP A 622 6.97 -18.44 -3.65
N LEU A 623 8.29 -18.68 -3.63
CA LEU A 623 8.92 -19.79 -2.89
C LEU A 623 9.72 -19.24 -1.70
N CYS A 624 9.39 -19.69 -0.48
CA CYS A 624 10.04 -19.31 0.76
C CYS A 624 10.69 -20.53 1.44
N LEU A 625 12.00 -20.67 1.30
CA LEU A 625 12.77 -21.80 1.83
C LEU A 625 13.09 -21.62 3.31
N HIS A 626 12.70 -22.58 4.14
CA HIS A 626 12.99 -22.59 5.58
C HIS A 626 13.69 -23.88 6.05
N VAL A 627 14.17 -23.89 7.29
CA VAL A 627 14.77 -25.07 7.93
C VAL A 627 13.78 -25.63 8.94
N GLY A 628 13.65 -26.95 8.99
CA GLY A 628 12.81 -27.64 9.96
C GLY A 628 13.25 -27.43 11.41
N SER A 629 12.34 -27.69 12.35
CA SER A 629 12.57 -27.60 13.80
C SER A 629 13.56 -28.64 14.33
N ALA A 630 13.77 -29.74 13.60
CA ALA A 630 14.62 -30.86 14.02
C ALA A 630 16.11 -30.66 13.64
N PRO A 631 17.06 -30.98 14.54
CA PRO A 631 18.47 -31.11 14.19
C PRO A 631 18.66 -32.13 13.05
N GLY A 632 19.46 -31.78 12.04
CA GLY A 632 19.69 -32.65 10.88
C GLY A 632 18.61 -32.60 9.79
N SER A 633 17.51 -31.84 9.96
CA SER A 633 16.46 -31.68 8.93
C SER A 633 16.89 -30.93 7.66
N TYR A 634 18.07 -30.31 7.67
CA TYR A 634 18.63 -29.58 6.53
C TYR A 634 19.31 -30.54 5.53
N ASN A 635 18.74 -30.66 4.33
CA ASN A 635 19.36 -31.38 3.22
C ASN A 635 20.06 -30.42 2.23
N GLU A 636 21.39 -30.49 2.15
CA GLU A 636 22.16 -29.68 1.20
C GLU A 636 21.94 -30.11 -0.26
N ALA A 637 21.62 -31.40 -0.50
CA ALA A 637 21.35 -31.91 -1.85
C ALA A 637 20.03 -31.37 -2.44
N ALA A 638 19.03 -31.12 -1.60
CA ALA A 638 17.75 -30.54 -2.02
C ALA A 638 17.92 -29.14 -2.64
N LEU A 639 18.83 -28.32 -2.08
CA LEU A 639 19.18 -27.02 -2.67
C LEU A 639 19.93 -27.16 -3.99
N ILE A 640 20.84 -28.14 -4.11
CA ILE A 640 21.54 -28.40 -5.37
C ILE A 640 20.54 -28.80 -6.46
N ARG A 641 19.56 -29.65 -6.13
CA ARG A 641 18.50 -30.04 -7.06
C ARG A 641 17.56 -28.89 -7.42
N LEU A 642 17.28 -27.96 -6.50
CA LEU A 642 16.59 -26.70 -6.81
C LEU A 642 17.41 -25.85 -7.79
N CYS A 643 18.74 -25.78 -7.62
CA CYS A 643 19.63 -25.10 -8.56
C CYS A 643 19.59 -25.74 -9.96
N GLU A 644 19.62 -27.07 -10.04
CA GLU A 644 19.48 -27.83 -11.31
C GLU A 644 18.11 -27.58 -11.98
N THR A 645 17.04 -27.59 -11.19
CA THR A 645 15.67 -27.30 -11.64
C THR A 645 15.54 -25.89 -12.18
N ILE A 646 16.10 -24.89 -11.49
CA ILE A 646 16.21 -23.52 -11.99
C ILE A 646 17.03 -23.49 -13.29
N CYS A 647 18.22 -24.10 -13.32
CA CYS A 647 19.10 -24.12 -14.50
C CYS A 647 18.42 -24.70 -15.76
N SER A 648 17.46 -25.62 -15.58
CA SER A 648 16.70 -26.29 -16.65
C SER A 648 15.58 -25.45 -17.29
N GLY A 649 15.23 -24.31 -16.70
CA GLY A 649 14.17 -23.42 -17.21
C GLY A 649 12.72 -23.85 -16.90
N ARG A 650 12.52 -24.98 -16.20
CA ARG A 650 11.21 -25.54 -15.86
C ARG A 650 10.38 -24.67 -14.89
N ILE A 651 11.01 -23.72 -14.21
CA ILE A 651 10.44 -22.88 -13.14
C ILE A 651 10.32 -21.40 -13.54
N SER A 652 10.16 -21.09 -14.84
CA SER A 652 10.12 -19.72 -15.41
C SER A 652 8.97 -18.82 -14.91
N PHE A 653 7.99 -19.41 -14.20
CA PHE A 653 6.90 -18.74 -13.48
C PHE A 653 7.25 -18.32 -12.04
N LEU A 654 8.46 -18.61 -11.56
CA LEU A 654 8.96 -18.13 -10.27
C LEU A 654 9.01 -16.60 -10.27
N ARG A 655 8.29 -15.99 -9.34
CA ARG A 655 8.15 -14.55 -9.17
C ARG A 655 8.94 -14.04 -7.96
N LYS A 656 8.90 -14.79 -6.85
CA LYS A 656 9.64 -14.49 -5.62
C LYS A 656 10.42 -15.70 -5.14
N LEU A 657 11.65 -15.46 -4.70
CA LEU A 657 12.44 -16.44 -3.96
C LEU A 657 12.96 -15.81 -2.67
N SER A 658 12.59 -16.37 -1.53
CA SER A 658 13.14 -15.99 -0.22
C SER A 658 13.69 -17.19 0.54
N THR A 659 14.64 -16.96 1.42
CA THR A 659 15.18 -17.97 2.34
C THR A 659 15.10 -17.46 3.79
N THR A 660 15.04 -18.35 4.78
CA THR A 660 15.18 -17.98 6.19
C THR A 660 16.63 -18.09 6.69
N PHE A 661 16.93 -17.43 7.81
CA PHE A 661 18.27 -17.24 8.40
C PHE A 661 19.20 -18.47 8.42
N ARG A 662 18.67 -19.68 8.56
CA ARG A 662 19.46 -20.92 8.71
C ARG A 662 19.60 -21.73 7.41
N ALA A 663 18.98 -21.30 6.31
CA ALA A 663 18.69 -22.14 5.15
C ALA A 663 19.77 -22.20 4.05
N LEU A 664 20.91 -21.51 4.19
CA LEU A 664 21.99 -21.52 3.19
C LEU A 664 23.37 -21.66 3.82
N ARG A 665 24.26 -22.37 3.12
CA ARG A 665 25.71 -22.44 3.36
C ARG A 665 26.43 -21.75 2.21
N GLN A 666 27.71 -21.40 2.38
CA GLN A 666 28.50 -20.67 1.37
C GLN A 666 28.45 -21.34 -0.02
N ARG A 667 28.60 -22.67 -0.09
CA ARG A 667 28.57 -23.42 -1.37
C ARG A 667 27.19 -23.44 -2.04
N THR A 668 26.12 -23.71 -1.28
CA THR A 668 24.76 -23.70 -1.85
C THR A 668 24.29 -22.30 -2.21
N ALA A 669 24.78 -21.26 -1.54
CA ALA A 669 24.55 -19.87 -1.92
C ALA A 669 25.20 -19.54 -3.29
N GLU A 670 26.47 -19.90 -3.52
CA GLU A 670 27.13 -19.71 -4.82
C GLU A 670 26.42 -20.49 -5.95
N ALA A 671 26.02 -21.74 -5.68
CA ALA A 671 25.24 -22.54 -6.62
C ALA A 671 23.87 -21.88 -6.96
N LEU A 672 23.15 -21.38 -5.96
CA LEU A 672 21.83 -20.76 -6.14
C LEU A 672 21.90 -19.45 -6.90
N GLY A 673 22.89 -18.59 -6.59
CA GLY A 673 23.13 -17.37 -7.36
C GLY A 673 23.51 -17.66 -8.82
N GLY A 674 24.35 -18.69 -9.04
CA GLY A 674 24.69 -19.18 -10.37
C GLY A 674 23.47 -19.67 -11.14
N ALA A 675 22.59 -20.44 -10.50
CA ALA A 675 21.37 -20.96 -11.09
C ALA A 675 20.38 -19.86 -11.49
N LEU A 676 20.13 -18.88 -10.61
CA LEU A 676 19.26 -17.73 -10.90
C LEU A 676 19.75 -16.89 -12.09
N THR A 677 21.04 -16.96 -12.42
CA THR A 677 21.64 -16.29 -13.58
C THR A 677 22.07 -17.28 -14.67
N HIS A 678 21.60 -18.52 -14.64
CA HIS A 678 21.90 -19.50 -15.68
C HIS A 678 21.12 -19.19 -16.97
N PRO A 679 21.74 -19.25 -18.17
CA PRO A 679 21.05 -18.96 -19.43
C PRO A 679 19.81 -19.81 -19.69
N GLY A 680 19.81 -21.07 -19.22
CA GLY A 680 18.65 -21.96 -19.36
C GLY A 680 17.46 -21.59 -18.45
N GLY A 681 17.67 -20.83 -17.38
CA GLY A 681 16.64 -20.62 -16.35
C GLY A 681 15.48 -19.73 -16.75
N SER A 682 15.66 -18.85 -17.74
CA SER A 682 14.59 -18.02 -18.33
C SER A 682 13.68 -17.31 -17.32
N LEU A 683 14.24 -16.84 -16.19
CA LEU A 683 13.52 -16.24 -15.06
C LEU A 683 13.06 -14.78 -15.34
N ALA A 684 12.34 -14.58 -16.45
CA ALA A 684 11.78 -13.29 -16.84
C ALA A 684 10.68 -12.80 -15.89
N SER A 685 10.04 -13.71 -15.13
CA SER A 685 8.99 -13.40 -14.15
C SER A 685 9.51 -13.00 -12.77
N LEU A 686 10.82 -13.15 -12.49
CA LEU A 686 11.39 -12.98 -11.15
C LEU A 686 11.50 -11.49 -10.79
N GLU A 687 10.70 -11.07 -9.81
CA GLU A 687 10.55 -9.69 -9.31
C GLU A 687 11.36 -9.45 -8.03
N GLU A 688 11.39 -10.43 -7.13
CA GLU A 688 11.98 -10.31 -5.80
C GLU A 688 12.87 -11.51 -5.43
N VAL A 689 14.07 -11.22 -4.93
CA VAL A 689 14.97 -12.19 -4.29
C VAL A 689 15.36 -11.68 -2.90
N SER A 690 15.12 -12.50 -1.87
CA SER A 690 15.42 -12.16 -0.48
C SER A 690 16.13 -13.31 0.23
N VAL A 691 17.46 -13.34 0.12
CA VAL A 691 18.30 -14.20 0.97
C VAL A 691 18.31 -13.57 2.37
N SER A 692 17.79 -14.30 3.37
CA SER A 692 17.73 -13.80 4.75
C SER A 692 19.11 -13.38 5.24
N PRO A 693 19.22 -12.29 6.02
CA PRO A 693 20.49 -11.70 6.41
C PRO A 693 21.31 -12.69 7.26
N PRO A 694 22.39 -13.28 6.72
CA PRO A 694 23.19 -14.20 7.49
C PRO A 694 24.06 -13.43 8.48
N THR A 695 24.31 -13.99 9.67
CA THR A 695 25.39 -13.51 10.55
C THR A 695 26.76 -13.82 9.98
N ASP A 696 26.86 -14.81 9.09
CA ASP A 696 28.05 -15.03 8.26
C ASP A 696 27.90 -14.35 6.90
N HIS A 697 28.52 -13.18 6.78
CA HIS A 697 28.63 -12.42 5.55
C HIS A 697 29.01 -13.29 4.33
N ARG A 698 29.88 -14.31 4.47
CA ARG A 698 30.40 -15.13 3.36
C ARG A 698 29.30 -15.82 2.54
N VAL A 699 28.14 -16.10 3.14
CA VAL A 699 26.99 -16.69 2.44
C VAL A 699 26.38 -15.69 1.44
N ALA A 700 26.28 -14.42 1.80
CA ALA A 700 25.78 -13.37 0.92
C ALA A 700 26.79 -12.98 -0.19
N GLU A 701 28.09 -13.01 0.12
CA GLU A 701 29.18 -12.83 -0.85
C GLU A 701 29.10 -13.92 -1.94
N ALA A 702 29.12 -15.18 -1.50
CA ALA A 702 29.07 -16.35 -2.37
C ALA A 702 27.83 -16.34 -3.27
N PHE A 703 26.66 -15.94 -2.74
CA PHE A 703 25.45 -15.76 -3.53
C PHE A 703 25.62 -14.74 -4.68
N LEU A 704 26.10 -13.53 -4.37
CA LEU A 704 26.29 -12.47 -5.37
C LEU A 704 27.38 -12.82 -6.39
N ARG A 705 28.44 -13.49 -5.95
CA ARG A 705 29.50 -14.07 -6.79
C ARG A 705 28.98 -15.17 -7.71
N GLY A 706 28.08 -16.03 -7.22
CA GLY A 706 27.34 -16.98 -8.04
C GLY A 706 26.54 -16.29 -9.14
N MET A 707 25.76 -15.24 -8.78
CA MET A 707 25.05 -14.40 -9.74
C MET A 707 25.99 -13.71 -10.75
N GLN A 708 27.24 -13.45 -10.37
CA GLN A 708 28.26 -12.89 -11.25
C GLN A 708 28.79 -13.92 -12.26
N GLY A 709 28.78 -15.22 -11.93
CA GLY A 709 29.22 -16.31 -12.81
C GLY A 709 28.25 -16.67 -13.95
N GLY A 710 26.94 -16.74 -13.69
CA GLY A 710 25.96 -17.18 -14.71
C GLY A 710 25.78 -16.18 -15.86
N ALA A 711 25.71 -16.64 -17.11
CA ALA A 711 25.70 -15.73 -18.29
C ALA A 711 24.33 -15.10 -18.63
N GLY A 712 23.27 -15.41 -17.87
CA GLY A 712 21.91 -14.88 -18.03
C GLY A 712 21.67 -13.50 -17.40
N ARG A 713 20.41 -13.06 -17.42
CA ARG A 713 19.94 -11.78 -16.87
C ARG A 713 18.55 -11.94 -16.23
N LEU A 714 18.25 -11.09 -15.26
CA LEU A 714 16.99 -11.03 -14.53
C LEU A 714 16.30 -9.68 -14.82
N PRO A 715 15.51 -9.58 -15.91
CA PRO A 715 15.02 -8.30 -16.43
C PRO A 715 13.97 -7.64 -15.53
N SER A 716 13.22 -8.41 -14.76
CA SER A 716 12.11 -7.92 -13.91
C SER A 716 12.51 -7.70 -12.45
N LEU A 717 13.71 -8.17 -12.04
CA LEU A 717 14.15 -8.13 -10.65
C LEU A 717 14.32 -6.68 -10.19
N HIS A 718 13.46 -6.25 -9.28
CA HIS A 718 13.48 -4.91 -8.70
C HIS A 718 13.94 -4.88 -7.24
N THR A 719 13.77 -5.98 -6.51
CA THR A 719 14.17 -6.14 -5.11
C THR A 719 15.21 -7.25 -4.99
N LEU A 720 16.41 -6.93 -4.50
CA LEU A 720 17.46 -7.88 -4.19
C LEU A 720 18.00 -7.62 -2.77
N SER A 721 17.54 -8.45 -1.83
CA SER A 721 17.96 -8.40 -0.43
C SER A 721 18.86 -9.60 -0.12
N THR A 722 20.07 -9.34 0.41
CA THR A 722 21.03 -10.39 0.79
C THR A 722 21.61 -10.22 2.20
N SER A 723 21.45 -9.04 2.80
CA SER A 723 21.81 -8.75 4.20
C SER A 723 21.12 -7.47 4.69
N ARG A 724 21.07 -7.26 6.01
CA ARG A 724 20.75 -5.93 6.58
C ARG A 724 21.93 -4.96 6.41
N VAL A 725 23.16 -5.50 6.37
CA VAL A 725 24.43 -4.78 6.32
C VAL A 725 25.40 -5.63 5.48
N MET A 726 25.81 -5.15 4.30
CA MET A 726 26.78 -5.86 3.44
C MET A 726 28.20 -5.71 4.01
N ALA A 727 29.04 -6.74 3.94
CA ALA A 727 30.47 -6.49 4.09
C ALA A 727 31.07 -6.03 2.74
N GLY A 728 32.26 -5.44 2.79
CA GLY A 728 32.71 -4.56 1.71
C GLY A 728 33.11 -5.23 0.40
N GLU A 729 33.56 -6.49 0.45
CA GLU A 729 33.89 -7.30 -0.75
C GLU A 729 32.61 -7.60 -1.57
N HIS A 730 31.49 -7.84 -0.91
CA HIS A 730 30.18 -8.16 -1.48
C HIS A 730 29.65 -7.06 -2.39
N ALA A 731 29.94 -5.82 -1.99
CA ALA A 731 29.50 -4.64 -2.67
C ALA A 731 30.18 -4.51 -4.05
N ALA A 732 31.41 -5.02 -4.21
CA ALA A 732 32.06 -5.16 -5.51
C ALA A 732 31.36 -6.22 -6.40
N SER A 733 30.90 -7.35 -5.83
CA SER A 733 30.10 -8.33 -6.56
C SER A 733 28.77 -7.76 -7.04
N LEU A 734 28.04 -7.02 -6.18
CA LEU A 734 26.79 -6.35 -6.57
C LEU A 734 27.04 -5.28 -7.65
N ALA A 735 28.14 -4.52 -7.54
CA ALA A 735 28.57 -3.57 -8.56
C ALA A 735 28.81 -4.24 -9.91
N ALA A 736 29.41 -5.43 -9.94
CA ALA A 736 29.61 -6.21 -11.15
C ALA A 736 28.28 -6.65 -11.79
N LEU A 737 27.27 -7.04 -11.00
CA LEU A 737 25.93 -7.39 -11.50
C LEU A 737 25.24 -6.21 -12.21
N VAL A 738 25.29 -5.02 -11.62
CA VAL A 738 24.71 -3.80 -12.20
C VAL A 738 25.50 -3.36 -13.44
N THR A 739 26.83 -3.36 -13.37
CA THR A 739 27.70 -3.00 -14.50
C THR A 739 27.46 -3.90 -15.71
N ALA A 740 27.38 -5.23 -15.50
CA ALA A 740 27.11 -6.22 -16.53
C ALA A 740 25.66 -6.18 -17.07
N GLY A 741 24.78 -5.33 -16.53
CA GLY A 741 23.38 -5.24 -16.94
C GLY A 741 22.55 -6.49 -16.62
N LYS A 742 22.94 -7.24 -15.58
CA LYS A 742 22.26 -8.48 -15.16
C LYS A 742 20.95 -8.22 -14.43
N VAL A 743 20.87 -7.10 -13.71
CA VAL A 743 19.70 -6.70 -12.88
C VAL A 743 19.21 -5.29 -13.26
N PRO A 744 18.82 -5.05 -14.53
CA PRO A 744 18.59 -3.70 -15.07
C PRO A 744 17.36 -2.98 -14.48
N SER A 745 16.51 -3.67 -13.72
CA SER A 745 15.30 -3.11 -13.08
C SER A 745 15.44 -2.88 -11.57
N LEU A 746 16.63 -3.12 -11.00
CA LEU A 746 16.90 -2.98 -9.56
C LEU A 746 16.54 -1.57 -9.05
N ARG A 747 15.69 -1.50 -8.02
CA ARG A 747 15.21 -0.24 -7.43
C ARG A 747 15.91 0.13 -6.13
N GLU A 748 16.36 -0.86 -5.36
CA GLU A 748 17.01 -0.64 -4.06
C GLU A 748 18.42 -1.20 -4.04
N MET A 749 19.33 -0.47 -3.40
CA MET A 749 20.70 -0.91 -3.15
C MET A 749 21.10 -0.50 -1.73
N LYS A 750 21.42 -1.50 -0.89
CA LYS A 750 21.95 -1.30 0.47
C LYS A 750 23.40 -1.79 0.52
N LEU A 751 24.29 -0.98 1.09
CA LEU A 751 25.74 -1.17 1.12
C LEU A 751 26.26 -0.87 2.53
N ASN A 752 27.22 -1.65 3.02
CA ASN A 752 28.19 -1.17 4.00
C ASN A 752 29.59 -1.39 3.42
N LEU A 753 30.46 -0.40 3.65
CA LEU A 753 31.78 -0.29 3.05
C LEU A 753 32.90 -0.28 4.11
N GLN A 754 32.57 -0.48 5.39
CA GLN A 754 33.50 -0.47 6.53
C GLN A 754 34.72 -1.38 6.32
N ASN A 755 34.47 -2.56 5.76
CA ASN A 755 35.48 -3.56 5.43
C ASN A 755 35.74 -3.67 3.92
N ALA A 756 35.44 -2.63 3.12
CA ALA A 756 35.64 -2.66 1.67
C ALA A 756 37.06 -2.30 1.27
N GLU A 757 37.63 -3.07 0.35
CA GLU A 757 38.86 -2.71 -0.34
C GLU A 757 38.66 -1.49 -1.25
N PHE A 758 39.74 -0.74 -1.51
CA PHE A 758 39.68 0.50 -2.28
C PHE A 758 39.23 0.26 -3.73
N GLU A 759 39.72 -0.83 -4.36
CA GLU A 759 39.34 -1.24 -5.71
C GLU A 759 37.86 -1.63 -5.80
N GLY A 760 37.33 -2.30 -4.77
CA GLY A 760 35.90 -2.61 -4.67
C GLY A 760 35.01 -1.37 -4.67
N ILE A 761 35.44 -0.29 -3.99
CA ILE A 761 34.74 1.00 -3.99
C ILE A 761 34.86 1.74 -5.33
N GLN A 762 35.99 1.61 -6.03
CA GLN A 762 36.11 2.11 -7.41
C GLN A 762 35.15 1.38 -8.36
N LEU A 763 35.06 0.04 -8.27
CA LEU A 763 34.11 -0.76 -9.04
C LEU A 763 32.64 -0.38 -8.74
N LEU A 764 32.29 -0.14 -7.47
CA LEU A 764 31.00 0.40 -7.04
C LEU A 764 30.68 1.76 -7.67
N ALA A 765 31.60 2.73 -7.53
CA ALA A 765 31.40 4.08 -8.06
C ALA A 765 31.25 4.06 -9.60
N MET A 766 32.01 3.18 -10.27
CA MET A 766 31.84 2.92 -11.70
C MET A 766 30.49 2.26 -12.00
N SER A 767 29.99 1.31 -11.21
CA SER A 767 28.71 0.62 -11.49
C SER A 767 27.46 1.50 -11.43
N LEU A 768 27.53 2.61 -10.69
CA LEU A 768 26.47 3.63 -10.57
C LEU A 768 26.50 4.67 -11.71
N SER A 769 27.48 4.57 -12.62
CA SER A 769 27.65 5.46 -13.76
C SER A 769 26.98 4.98 -15.07
N PRO A 770 26.90 3.67 -15.41
CA PRO A 770 26.11 3.14 -16.52
C PRO A 770 24.59 3.41 -16.45
N PRO A 771 23.88 3.36 -17.59
CA PRO A 771 22.42 3.47 -17.64
C PRO A 771 21.67 2.36 -16.89
N HIS A 772 22.31 1.22 -16.57
CA HIS A 772 21.71 0.16 -15.75
C HIS A 772 21.36 0.64 -14.33
N ALA A 773 22.05 1.66 -13.80
CA ALA A 773 21.74 2.26 -12.50
C ALA A 773 20.49 3.18 -12.52
N ALA A 774 19.94 3.53 -13.69
CA ALA A 774 18.80 4.45 -13.81
C ALA A 774 17.45 3.89 -13.32
N SER A 775 17.42 2.60 -12.94
CA SER A 775 16.27 1.97 -12.28
C SER A 775 16.26 2.18 -10.76
N LEU A 776 17.37 2.61 -10.16
CA LEU A 776 17.47 2.85 -8.71
C LEU A 776 16.53 3.98 -8.23
N ARG A 777 16.02 3.79 -7.02
CA ARG A 777 15.12 4.68 -6.26
C ARG A 777 15.64 4.89 -4.84
N ARG A 778 16.17 3.84 -4.18
CA ARG A 778 16.80 3.92 -2.86
C ARG A 778 18.26 3.48 -2.92
N VAL A 779 19.15 4.31 -2.38
CA VAL A 779 20.54 3.95 -2.09
C VAL A 779 20.81 4.21 -0.61
N GLU A 780 21.38 3.22 0.05
CA GLU A 780 21.68 3.24 1.48
C GLU A 780 23.12 2.76 1.67
N VAL A 781 23.99 3.60 2.25
CA VAL A 781 25.43 3.34 2.35
C VAL A 781 25.94 3.66 3.76
N SER A 782 26.55 2.69 4.43
CA SER A 782 27.20 2.86 5.73
C SER A 782 28.71 2.69 5.61
N PHE A 783 29.48 3.69 6.04
CA PHE A 783 30.94 3.68 5.96
C PHE A 783 31.59 3.17 7.24
N ASP A 784 31.13 3.64 8.40
CA ASP A 784 31.50 3.26 9.78
C ASP A 784 33.00 2.96 10.08
N TYR A 785 33.95 3.51 9.30
CA TYR A 785 35.38 3.27 9.52
C TYR A 785 35.83 3.68 10.94
N PRO A 786 36.89 3.06 11.49
CA PRO A 786 37.63 3.65 12.61
C PRO A 786 38.22 5.00 12.17
N THR A 787 38.24 5.97 13.08
CA THR A 787 38.90 7.28 12.88
C THR A 787 40.39 7.11 12.55
N SER A 788 41.05 6.10 13.12
CA SER A 788 42.43 5.72 12.82
C SER A 788 42.67 5.13 11.40
N CYS A 789 41.71 5.18 10.47
CA CYS A 789 41.83 4.61 9.12
C CYS A 789 42.30 5.65 8.06
N PRO A 790 43.60 5.72 7.70
CA PRO A 790 44.14 6.82 6.87
C PRO A 790 43.63 6.83 5.41
N ILE A 791 42.95 5.78 4.95
CA ILE A 791 42.38 5.67 3.60
C ILE A 791 40.86 5.91 3.62
N GLY A 792 40.22 5.98 4.80
CA GLY A 792 38.77 6.18 4.95
C GLY A 792 38.21 7.37 4.17
N PRO A 793 38.78 8.59 4.29
CA PRO A 793 38.31 9.75 3.54
C PRO A 793 38.43 9.59 2.01
N ALA A 794 39.46 8.88 1.51
CA ALA A 794 39.62 8.60 0.08
C ALA A 794 38.62 7.55 -0.43
N LYS A 795 38.27 6.55 0.40
CA LYS A 795 37.20 5.59 0.13
C LYS A 795 35.84 6.29 0.01
N ILE A 796 35.51 7.16 0.97
CA ILE A 796 34.27 7.96 0.94
C ILE A 796 34.23 8.84 -0.32
N ALA A 797 35.30 9.59 -0.60
CA ALA A 797 35.39 10.44 -1.78
C ALA A 797 35.16 9.66 -3.09
N THR A 798 35.78 8.48 -3.22
CA THR A 798 35.62 7.60 -4.39
C THR A 798 34.16 7.20 -4.61
N PHE A 799 33.43 6.82 -3.56
CA PHE A 799 32.00 6.54 -3.66
C PHE A 799 31.20 7.80 -4.03
N CYS A 800 31.45 8.93 -3.37
CA CYS A 800 30.67 10.16 -3.54
C CYS A 800 30.77 10.77 -4.96
N VAL A 801 31.83 10.49 -5.72
CA VAL A 801 31.91 10.83 -7.16
C VAL A 801 30.73 10.23 -7.95
N SER A 802 30.26 9.03 -7.59
CA SER A 802 29.12 8.41 -8.30
C SER A 802 27.81 9.19 -8.18
N LEU A 803 27.64 10.00 -7.12
CA LEU A 803 26.47 10.87 -6.93
C LEU A 803 26.40 12.00 -7.98
N THR A 804 27.47 12.24 -8.74
CA THR A 804 27.47 13.16 -9.90
C THR A 804 27.02 12.48 -11.20
N SER A 805 26.65 11.19 -11.17
CA SER A 805 26.16 10.42 -12.32
C SER A 805 24.86 11.02 -12.88
N ALA A 806 24.81 11.22 -14.19
CA ALA A 806 23.59 11.64 -14.89
C ALA A 806 22.48 10.56 -14.92
N HIS A 807 22.83 9.31 -14.56
CA HIS A 807 21.90 8.18 -14.59
C HIS A 807 21.12 8.02 -13.27
N LEU A 808 21.62 8.56 -12.16
CA LEU A 808 20.93 8.58 -10.86
C LEU A 808 19.82 9.66 -10.75
N THR A 809 19.38 10.23 -11.87
CA THR A 809 18.36 11.29 -11.92
C THR A 809 17.00 10.89 -11.33
N LYS A 810 16.69 9.59 -11.29
CA LYS A 810 15.48 9.02 -10.68
C LYS A 810 15.66 8.55 -9.23
N LEU A 811 16.83 8.74 -8.61
CA LEU A 811 17.04 8.41 -7.21
C LEU A 811 16.10 9.27 -6.33
N GLN A 812 15.38 8.63 -5.42
CA GLN A 812 14.39 9.25 -4.53
C GLN A 812 14.88 9.32 -3.08
N VAL A 813 15.56 8.27 -2.60
CA VAL A 813 16.08 8.21 -1.23
C VAL A 813 17.57 7.94 -1.22
N LEU A 814 18.31 8.75 -0.47
CA LEU A 814 19.73 8.54 -0.16
C LEU A 814 19.94 8.54 1.35
N CYS A 815 20.39 7.41 1.89
CA CYS A 815 20.77 7.26 3.28
C CYS A 815 22.29 7.07 3.37
N VAL A 816 22.98 7.85 4.20
CA VAL A 816 24.43 7.78 4.41
C VAL A 816 24.72 7.70 5.91
N GLU A 817 25.47 6.68 6.33
CA GLU A 817 25.82 6.45 7.74
C GLU A 817 27.34 6.44 7.98
N GLY A 818 27.77 6.93 9.14
CA GLY A 818 29.04 6.53 9.76
C GLY A 818 30.29 7.20 9.20
N ILE A 819 30.19 8.46 8.77
CA ILE A 819 31.35 9.28 8.43
C ILE A 819 31.82 9.98 9.71
N LYS A 820 32.66 9.29 10.48
CA LYS A 820 33.05 9.69 11.85
C LYS A 820 33.99 10.91 11.95
N GLU A 821 34.55 11.37 10.82
CA GLU A 821 35.49 12.50 10.78
C GLU A 821 35.02 13.55 9.78
N SER A 822 35.12 14.83 10.15
CA SER A 822 34.99 15.94 9.20
C SER A 822 36.24 16.06 8.31
N GLY A 823 36.10 16.75 7.18
CA GLY A 823 37.13 16.93 6.16
C GLY A 823 36.77 16.24 4.83
N PRO A 824 37.75 15.65 4.10
CA PRO A 824 37.59 15.28 2.69
C PRO A 824 36.40 14.34 2.37
N GLY A 825 35.99 13.47 3.29
CA GLY A 825 34.84 12.60 3.10
C GLY A 825 33.51 13.37 3.03
N VAL A 826 33.24 14.21 4.04
CA VAL A 826 32.03 15.04 4.13
C VAL A 826 32.01 16.09 3.01
N LEU A 827 33.15 16.72 2.71
CA LEU A 827 33.29 17.62 1.57
C LEU A 827 32.95 16.96 0.24
N SER A 828 33.36 15.70 0.04
CA SER A 828 33.05 14.95 -1.18
C SER A 828 31.57 14.56 -1.28
N LEU A 829 30.94 14.20 -0.16
CA LEU A 829 29.49 13.99 -0.08
C LEU A 829 28.72 15.27 -0.45
N CYS A 830 29.13 16.41 0.12
CA CYS A 830 28.55 17.72 -0.19
C CYS A 830 28.74 18.11 -1.67
N ALA A 831 29.88 17.78 -2.28
CA ALA A 831 30.11 17.99 -3.72
C ALA A 831 29.20 17.10 -4.59
N GLY A 832 28.99 15.84 -4.19
CA GLY A 832 28.07 14.90 -4.85
C GLY A 832 26.62 15.40 -4.82
N LEU A 833 26.12 15.77 -3.64
CA LEU A 833 24.80 16.38 -3.45
C LEU A 833 24.67 17.71 -4.22
N GLY A 834 25.69 18.57 -4.14
CA GLY A 834 25.79 19.86 -4.81
C GLY A 834 25.94 19.78 -6.34
N SER A 835 26.02 18.59 -6.94
CA SER A 835 26.08 18.40 -8.40
C SER A 835 24.84 18.93 -9.10
N GLY A 836 23.65 18.74 -8.51
CA GLY A 836 22.36 19.00 -9.16
C GLY A 836 21.92 17.88 -10.11
N LYS A 837 22.46 16.67 -9.97
CA LYS A 837 22.06 15.48 -10.76
C LYS A 837 21.00 14.62 -10.09
N LEU A 838 20.89 14.67 -8.76
CA LEU A 838 19.91 13.93 -7.97
C LEU A 838 18.54 14.65 -7.97
N SER A 839 18.02 14.93 -9.15
CA SER A 839 16.86 15.81 -9.35
C SER A 839 15.57 15.32 -8.70
N SER A 840 15.37 14.00 -8.58
CA SER A 840 14.19 13.40 -7.96
C SER A 840 14.37 13.03 -6.48
N LEU A 841 15.49 13.41 -5.85
CA LEU A 841 15.78 13.06 -4.47
C LEU A 841 14.76 13.74 -3.53
N CYS A 842 13.90 12.95 -2.90
CA CYS A 842 12.88 13.40 -1.97
C CYS A 842 13.24 13.16 -0.50
N GLU A 843 14.14 12.22 -0.20
CA GLU A 843 14.66 11.99 1.15
C GLU A 843 16.20 11.90 1.16
N LEU A 844 16.82 12.69 2.05
CA LEU A 844 18.23 12.59 2.42
C LEU A 844 18.31 12.34 3.92
N SER A 845 18.89 11.20 4.31
CA SER A 845 19.16 10.87 5.71
C SER A 845 20.66 10.71 5.92
N LEU A 846 21.27 11.65 6.64
CA LEU A 846 22.60 11.51 7.19
C LEU A 846 22.47 11.02 8.65
N GLU A 847 23.20 9.98 9.01
CA GLU A 847 23.22 9.44 10.38
C GLU A 847 24.68 9.19 10.82
N LYS A 848 25.10 9.67 11.99
CA LYS A 848 26.51 9.52 12.45
C LYS A 848 27.53 10.06 11.44
N VAL A 849 27.25 11.24 10.87
CA VAL A 849 28.12 11.97 9.93
C VAL A 849 28.61 13.24 10.64
N CYS A 850 29.90 13.34 10.97
CA CYS A 850 30.48 14.49 11.69
C CYS A 850 30.40 15.77 10.83
N LEU A 851 29.52 16.72 11.20
CA LEU A 851 29.30 17.98 10.49
C LEU A 851 30.01 19.20 11.11
N GLU A 852 30.68 19.04 12.26
CA GLU A 852 31.26 20.10 13.10
C GLU A 852 31.88 21.27 12.32
N SER A 853 32.81 20.97 11.40
CA SER A 853 33.52 21.96 10.58
C SER A 853 32.93 22.13 9.17
N ASP A 854 32.16 21.15 8.69
CA ASP A 854 31.72 21.02 7.30
C ASP A 854 30.25 21.39 7.04
N ALA A 855 29.47 21.78 8.06
CA ALA A 855 28.10 22.26 7.87
C ALA A 855 28.00 23.41 6.84
N LYS A 856 29.05 24.24 6.71
CA LYS A 856 29.20 25.31 5.69
C LYS A 856 29.44 24.80 4.25
N ALA A 857 29.76 23.52 4.07
CA ALA A 857 29.77 22.84 2.78
C ALA A 857 28.40 22.21 2.48
N LEU A 858 27.79 21.57 3.48
CA LEU A 858 26.45 20.99 3.39
C LEU A 858 25.40 22.07 3.03
N SER A 859 25.44 23.23 3.68
CA SER A 859 24.50 24.32 3.40
C SER A 859 24.65 24.96 2.01
N LYS A 860 25.83 24.82 1.37
CA LYS A 860 26.01 25.20 -0.04
C LYS A 860 25.37 24.17 -0.99
N ALA A 861 25.33 22.90 -0.61
CA ALA A 861 24.73 21.83 -1.40
C ALA A 861 23.20 21.78 -1.27
N LEU A 862 22.65 21.96 -0.06
CA LEU A 862 21.22 21.88 0.24
C LEU A 862 20.47 23.15 -0.19
N ASN A 863 20.10 23.25 -1.47
CA ASN A 863 19.25 24.33 -2.00
C ASN A 863 18.36 23.84 -3.15
N ALA A 864 17.26 24.56 -3.44
CA ALA A 864 16.28 24.16 -4.46
C ALA A 864 16.83 24.03 -5.89
N GLN A 865 17.91 24.75 -6.24
CA GLN A 865 18.51 24.63 -7.58
C GLN A 865 19.30 23.32 -7.76
N LYS A 866 19.62 22.63 -6.67
CA LYS A 866 20.40 21.39 -6.66
C LYS A 866 19.56 20.17 -6.28
N LEU A 867 18.67 20.32 -5.31
CA LEU A 867 17.79 19.26 -4.82
C LEU A 867 16.32 19.75 -4.85
N PRO A 868 15.73 19.94 -6.06
CA PRO A 868 14.42 20.58 -6.22
C PRO A 868 13.23 19.77 -5.70
N SER A 869 13.41 18.47 -5.41
CA SER A 869 12.36 17.58 -4.90
C SER A 869 12.55 17.15 -3.44
N LEU A 870 13.56 17.67 -2.72
CA LEU A 870 13.88 17.21 -1.37
C LEU A 870 12.83 17.66 -0.36
N ARG A 871 12.09 16.69 0.20
CA ARG A 871 11.02 16.85 1.19
C ARG A 871 11.46 16.44 2.60
N VAL A 872 12.33 15.44 2.73
CA VAL A 872 12.77 14.91 4.03
C VAL A 872 14.27 15.10 4.15
N LEU A 873 14.71 15.86 5.15
CA LEU A 873 16.11 16.02 5.53
C LEU A 873 16.28 15.53 6.97
N ARG A 874 17.03 14.44 7.15
CA ARG A 874 17.41 13.94 8.46
C ARG A 874 18.92 14.07 8.63
N LEU A 875 19.35 14.62 9.75
CA LEU A 875 20.75 14.83 10.15
C LEU A 875 20.91 14.28 11.58
N ARG A 876 20.71 12.98 11.77
CA ARG A 876 20.65 12.38 13.13
C ARG A 876 22.04 12.02 13.66
N TYR A 877 22.33 12.38 14.91
CA TYR A 877 23.63 12.11 15.55
C TYR A 877 24.84 12.60 14.72
N CYS A 878 24.74 13.80 14.14
CA CYS A 878 25.70 14.34 13.16
C CYS A 878 26.69 15.38 13.75
N SER A 879 26.75 15.54 15.07
CA SER A 879 27.53 16.60 15.75
C SER A 879 27.31 17.99 15.12
N LEU A 880 26.06 18.28 14.75
CA LEU A 880 25.66 19.60 14.26
C LEU A 880 25.58 20.55 15.46
N THR A 881 26.49 21.51 15.53
CA THR A 881 26.49 22.58 16.54
C THR A 881 25.64 23.77 16.08
N ASP A 882 25.33 24.69 16.98
CA ASP A 882 24.60 25.94 16.68
C ASP A 882 25.23 26.73 15.52
N ASN A 883 26.57 26.77 15.46
CA ASN A 883 27.31 27.39 14.36
C ASN A 883 27.09 26.70 13.01
N GLY A 884 26.84 25.38 13.02
CA GLY A 884 26.51 24.60 11.84
C GLY A 884 25.05 24.77 11.40
N LEU A 885 24.12 24.85 12.36
CA LEU A 885 22.71 25.15 12.11
C LEU A 885 22.52 26.58 11.58
N ASN A 886 23.22 27.56 12.16
CA ASN A 886 23.23 28.94 11.67
C ASN A 886 23.83 29.03 10.25
N ALA A 887 24.86 28.22 9.93
CA ALA A 887 25.37 28.12 8.57
C ALA A 887 24.38 27.51 7.56
N LEU A 888 23.36 26.78 8.01
CA LEU A 888 22.23 26.28 7.19
C LEU A 888 21.14 27.35 7.03
N THR A 889 20.69 27.96 8.12
CA THR A 889 19.63 28.99 8.10
C THR A 889 20.09 30.27 7.38
N ASP A 890 21.35 30.70 7.51
CA ASP A 890 21.95 31.79 6.72
C ASP A 890 21.91 31.47 5.21
N ALA A 891 22.27 30.24 4.84
CA ALA A 891 22.29 29.82 3.44
C ALA A 891 20.87 29.82 2.85
N TRP A 892 19.86 29.39 3.62
CA TRP A 892 18.45 29.37 3.23
C TRP A 892 17.75 30.73 3.34
N THR A 893 18.33 31.69 4.07
CA THR A 893 17.95 33.10 4.03
C THR A 893 18.47 33.74 2.72
N ASN A 894 19.71 33.46 2.35
CA ASN A 894 20.35 34.04 1.16
C ASN A 894 20.02 33.32 -0.17
N ARG A 895 19.51 32.08 -0.13
CA ARG A 895 19.21 31.22 -1.30
C ARG A 895 17.88 30.49 -1.09
N PRO A 896 17.16 30.06 -2.14
CA PRO A 896 15.95 29.27 -1.95
C PRO A 896 16.28 27.90 -1.31
N PRO A 897 15.75 27.59 -0.11
CA PRO A 897 15.88 26.27 0.49
C PRO A 897 15.17 25.20 -0.36
N PRO A 898 15.52 23.91 -0.21
CA PRO A 898 14.70 22.83 -0.77
C PRO A 898 13.27 22.86 -0.18
N PRO A 899 12.27 22.26 -0.86
CA PRO A 899 10.88 22.21 -0.38
C PRO A 899 10.70 21.18 0.76
N LEU A 900 11.42 21.39 1.86
CA LEU A 900 11.42 20.50 3.02
C LEU A 900 10.06 20.49 3.72
N GLU A 901 9.61 19.29 4.06
CA GLU A 901 8.40 18.95 4.81
C GLU A 901 8.72 18.31 6.17
N ASN A 902 9.85 17.61 6.27
CA ASN A 902 10.36 17.05 7.52
C ASN A 902 11.85 17.42 7.70
N LEU A 903 12.18 18.04 8.83
CA LEU A 903 13.53 18.40 9.26
C LEU A 903 13.84 17.67 10.58
N ASP A 904 14.64 16.61 10.51
CA ASP A 904 14.92 15.71 11.62
C ASP A 904 16.36 15.91 12.11
N LEU A 905 16.52 16.63 13.22
CA LEU A 905 17.80 17.05 13.82
C LEU A 905 18.08 16.31 15.15
N GLN A 906 17.52 15.12 15.34
CA GLN A 906 17.66 14.34 16.58
C GLN A 906 19.13 14.04 16.94
N GLY A 907 19.48 14.24 18.22
CA GLY A 907 20.74 13.77 18.79
C GLY A 907 21.98 14.56 18.38
N ASN A 908 21.87 15.85 18.09
CA ASN A 908 23.00 16.73 17.78
C ASN A 908 23.44 17.56 19.00
N GLU A 909 24.36 18.50 18.77
CA GLU A 909 24.98 19.35 19.78
C GLU A 909 24.38 20.76 19.75
N LEU A 910 23.06 20.84 19.55
CA LEU A 910 22.31 22.09 19.52
C LEU A 910 21.96 22.52 20.96
N SER A 911 22.11 23.81 21.23
CA SER A 911 21.65 24.47 22.45
C SER A 911 20.37 25.27 22.22
N ASP A 912 19.81 25.84 23.29
CA ASP A 912 18.69 26.79 23.21
C ASP A 912 18.98 27.97 22.26
N GLU A 913 20.24 28.42 22.14
CA GLU A 913 20.59 29.53 21.25
C GLU A 913 20.50 29.13 19.77
N GLY A 914 20.94 27.92 19.40
CA GLY A 914 20.77 27.38 18.05
C GLY A 914 19.32 27.05 17.73
N ALA A 915 18.56 26.54 18.71
CA ALA A 915 17.14 26.23 18.54
C ALA A 915 16.28 27.50 18.41
N GLU A 916 16.52 28.55 19.22
CA GLU A 916 15.89 29.87 19.06
C GLU A 916 16.28 30.51 17.71
N SER A 917 17.53 30.33 17.26
CA SER A 917 17.97 30.77 15.92
C SER A 917 17.20 30.04 14.78
N LEU A 918 16.87 28.77 14.96
CA LEU A 918 16.00 28.02 14.05
C LEU A 918 14.55 28.51 14.12
N VAL A 919 14.01 28.79 15.31
CA VAL A 919 12.67 29.37 15.49
C VAL A 919 12.55 30.71 14.76
N VAL A 920 13.52 31.61 14.93
CA VAL A 920 13.60 32.90 14.23
C VAL A 920 13.69 32.72 12.71
N PHE A 921 14.49 31.76 12.24
CA PHE A 921 14.55 31.45 10.80
C PHE A 921 13.22 30.92 10.26
N LEU A 922 12.55 30.00 10.95
CA LEU A 922 11.29 29.42 10.46
C LEU A 922 10.13 30.44 10.51
N ALA A 923 10.14 31.37 11.46
CA ALA A 923 9.22 32.52 11.51
C ALA A 923 9.32 33.44 10.26
N SER A 924 10.43 33.39 9.51
CA SER A 924 10.56 34.11 8.22
C SER A 924 9.78 33.47 7.06
N ASN A 925 9.11 32.32 7.31
CA ASN A 925 8.31 31.57 6.35
C ASN A 925 9.04 31.23 5.03
N ARG A 926 10.35 30.97 5.13
CA ARG A 926 11.21 30.59 3.99
C ARG A 926 11.06 29.14 3.56
N ILE A 927 10.51 28.29 4.43
CA ILE A 927 10.15 26.90 4.14
C ILE A 927 8.65 26.71 4.48
N PRO A 928 7.73 27.28 3.68
CA PRO A 928 6.28 27.18 3.94
C PRO A 928 5.76 25.73 3.87
N SER A 929 6.54 24.85 3.24
CA SER A 929 6.26 23.42 3.16
C SER A 929 6.71 22.63 4.40
N LEU A 930 7.28 23.22 5.45
CA LEU A 930 7.70 22.45 6.63
C LEU A 930 6.49 22.01 7.49
N SER A 931 6.45 20.76 7.96
CA SER A 931 5.36 20.24 8.81
C SER A 931 5.81 19.29 9.92
N LYS A 932 7.08 18.86 9.95
CA LYS A 932 7.66 18.08 11.06
C LYS A 932 9.06 18.61 11.39
N VAL A 933 9.37 18.81 12.67
CA VAL A 933 10.67 19.27 13.15
C VAL A 933 11.05 18.51 14.42
N ASN A 934 11.90 17.49 14.29
CA ASN A 934 12.36 16.67 15.42
C ASN A 934 13.67 17.24 15.99
N LEU A 935 13.66 17.62 17.27
CA LEU A 935 14.82 18.13 18.01
C LEU A 935 15.17 17.28 19.24
N LEU A 936 14.57 16.10 19.40
CA LEU A 936 14.80 15.23 20.54
C LEU A 936 16.29 14.89 20.73
N LYS A 937 16.71 14.75 22.00
CA LYS A 937 18.10 14.41 22.39
C LYS A 937 19.16 15.46 22.00
N ASN A 938 18.78 16.73 21.82
CA ASN A 938 19.69 17.87 21.84
C ASN A 938 19.76 18.48 23.25
N ASN A 939 20.65 19.44 23.49
CA ASN A 939 20.84 20.12 24.78
C ASN A 939 19.91 21.35 24.90
N THR A 940 18.60 21.12 24.81
CA THR A 940 17.57 22.19 24.77
C THR A 940 16.50 22.02 25.85
N GLU A 941 16.15 23.09 26.56
CA GLU A 941 15.10 23.11 27.59
C GLU A 941 13.84 23.86 27.12
N ASP A 942 12.64 23.35 27.43
CA ASP A 942 11.33 24.00 27.15
C ASP A 942 11.07 24.38 25.66
N ILE A 943 11.79 23.75 24.72
CA ILE A 943 11.76 24.15 23.31
C ILE A 943 10.43 23.81 22.60
N ASP A 944 9.79 22.70 22.99
CA ASP A 944 8.48 22.24 22.50
C ASP A 944 7.40 23.32 22.57
N PHE A 945 7.28 23.97 23.72
CA PHE A 945 6.25 24.98 23.97
C PHE A 945 6.46 26.21 23.06
N ARG A 946 7.73 26.57 22.81
CA ARG A 946 8.11 27.72 21.96
C ARG A 946 7.92 27.42 20.48
N LEU A 947 8.29 26.23 20.03
CA LEU A 947 8.09 25.78 18.65
C LEU A 947 6.60 25.67 18.32
N ARG A 948 5.77 25.06 19.20
CA ARG A 948 4.31 25.03 19.04
C ARG A 948 3.67 26.42 19.00
N LYS A 949 4.28 27.42 19.65
CA LYS A 949 3.82 28.82 19.65
C LYS A 949 4.14 29.58 18.36
N VAL A 950 5.21 29.22 17.66
CA VAL A 950 5.65 29.89 16.41
C VAL A 950 5.21 29.12 15.15
N LEU A 951 5.07 27.79 15.25
CA LEU A 951 4.70 26.89 14.16
C LEU A 951 3.63 25.88 14.64
N PRO A 952 2.39 26.33 14.95
CA PRO A 952 1.33 25.44 15.42
C PRO A 952 0.83 24.41 14.37
N ASP A 953 1.24 24.56 13.11
CA ASP A 953 1.01 23.58 12.03
C ASP A 953 2.07 22.44 12.00
N VAL A 954 3.16 22.53 12.78
CA VAL A 954 4.20 21.48 12.83
C VAL A 954 3.76 20.35 13.75
N VAL A 955 3.51 19.19 13.15
CA VAL A 955 3.04 17.97 13.79
C VAL A 955 4.20 17.00 13.97
N GLU A 956 4.33 16.51 15.20
CA GLU A 956 5.51 15.81 15.74
C GLU A 956 6.74 16.73 15.90
N ILE A 957 7.05 16.99 17.18
CA ILE A 957 8.36 17.41 17.69
C ILE A 957 8.99 16.19 18.36
#